data_AF-A0A7V6H5Q2-F1
#
_entry.id   AF-A0A7V6H5Q2-F1
#
_cell.length_a   1.000
_cell.length_b   1.000
_cell.length_c   1.000
_cell.angle_alpha   90.00
_cell.angle_beta   90.00
_cell.angle_gamma   90.00
#
_symmetry.space_group_name_H-M   'P 1'
#
loop_
_entity.id
_entity.type
_entity.pdbx_description
1 polymer ?
#
loop_
_entity_poly.entity_id
_entity_poly.type
_entity_poly.pdbx_seq_one_letter_code
_entity_poly.pdbx_strand_id
1 'polypeptide(L)'
;MRKLLTLLLAICFVFTLSAAVGIAEENTGGGNKVIFFGEDDYLSRLTVANNKLYLLFPSGLYEYTPEGNKLITDDENVTTADFLISGDGKLYAISAMENLTLREVVLGEKAEVKELLTTDNYDELYLINPVIKDGFLYFNISRSEIIKLDITTGETKSLNVGVFTYFDVMEDGNIILLREADDERRLDVYNPDTGENTLFGKVAPDAYIGYLLYDSSKGSALMLGLGNIYEAKNGEEAKVIYNYLQGDVMSAALYKNGVALLSDDTLIIRDYSAPKSEKSLTLLYNMGRGHEWRDFILNNPDTELNLISAINTSSEERFINDMVTKSDTVDVFILKDTNLLSAIKNKGYFTDLSENDKLKTQYADMYPAFMRAFGTGDKIAAFPKECFIETLCYNKQAFEEFNLTVPETYDEFFDLCINWLENPPENSENYIMDPFMSGFGVNLENMFLTYCAEMVRNDKTIDFSGEDIHRLLEKYRKIEELHEIDTDYDSEKKHMFYTYALSILDENSDYGYMPLKFYKENTAAILSPMSEFSGLEYFVVNPYSKNAEDTYKLILSYDGKRETPSKAVLYTSVVGPIENPYYKEHMENFNVRLEELKESLEKADDFEKQDAQNNLDDFVEYMSHYERTAKWELSESASEIYRGMADMIYIESYNPFQALIMSEPELMQGADTMPIDMLLGSIDSKIKLLETESK
;
A
#
# COMPACT_ATOMS: atom_id res chain seq x y z
N MET A 1 -15.74 -1.78 -23.87
CA MET A 1 -16.37 -2.02 -22.57
C MET A 1 -15.39 -2.26 -21.41
N ARG A 2 -14.08 -2.52 -21.66
CA ARG A 2 -12.98 -2.36 -20.68
C ARG A 2 -12.78 -0.93 -20.08
N LYS A 3 -13.64 0.04 -20.42
CA LYS A 3 -13.56 1.43 -19.97
C LYS A 3 -14.60 1.79 -18.89
N LEU A 4 -15.57 0.92 -18.60
CA LEU A 4 -16.58 1.21 -17.58
C LEU A 4 -16.19 0.67 -16.20
N LEU A 5 -15.42 -0.41 -16.12
CA LEU A 5 -15.02 -0.98 -14.83
C LEU A 5 -13.93 -0.18 -14.10
N THR A 6 -13.11 0.56 -14.84
CA THR A 6 -12.18 1.53 -14.27
C THR A 6 -12.90 2.77 -13.73
N LEU A 7 -14.20 2.94 -14.00
CA LEU A 7 -14.97 4.12 -13.62
C LEU A 7 -15.60 4.00 -12.22
N LEU A 8 -15.81 2.79 -11.69
CA LEU A 8 -16.40 2.58 -10.36
C LEU A 8 -15.39 2.55 -9.20
N LEU A 9 -14.09 2.49 -9.51
CA LEU A 9 -12.98 2.69 -8.56
C LEU A 9 -12.30 4.07 -8.72
N ALA A 10 -12.78 4.91 -9.66
CA ALA A 10 -12.15 6.19 -10.02
C ALA A 10 -13.03 7.43 -9.81
N ILE A 11 -14.20 7.32 -9.19
CA ILE A 11 -15.06 8.50 -8.89
C ILE A 11 -15.07 8.74 -7.38
N CYS A 12 -13.94 9.26 -6.87
CA CYS A 12 -13.89 10.17 -5.72
C CYS A 12 -12.86 11.31 -5.92
N PHE A 13 -12.26 11.46 -7.09
CA PHE A 13 -11.45 12.65 -7.41
C PHE A 13 -12.24 13.59 -8.35
N VAL A 14 -13.14 14.38 -7.77
CA VAL A 14 -13.59 15.60 -8.43
C VAL A 14 -12.52 16.65 -8.16
N PHE A 15 -11.67 16.90 -9.17
CA PHE A 15 -10.70 17.98 -9.17
C PHE A 15 -11.41 19.30 -8.87
N THR A 16 -11.11 19.91 -7.72
CA THR A 16 -11.30 21.35 -7.58
C THR A 16 -10.12 22.03 -8.26
N LEU A 17 -10.36 22.67 -9.42
CA LEU A 17 -9.43 23.69 -9.94
C LEU A 17 -9.57 24.92 -9.04
N SER A 18 -8.99 24.85 -7.84
CA SER A 18 -8.69 26.04 -7.06
C SER A 18 -7.26 26.44 -7.40
N ALA A 19 -7.08 27.65 -7.94
CA ALA A 19 -5.78 28.24 -8.26
C ALA A 19 -5.05 28.68 -6.98
N ALA A 20 -4.88 27.75 -6.04
CA ALA A 20 -3.99 27.87 -4.90
C ALA A 20 -3.07 26.67 -4.96
N VAL A 21 -1.86 26.85 -5.53
CA VAL A 21 -0.74 25.92 -5.33
C VAL A 21 -0.74 25.55 -3.85
N GLY A 22 -1.01 24.27 -3.55
CA GLY A 22 -1.15 23.78 -2.19
C GLY A 22 -0.01 24.29 -1.34
N ILE A 23 -0.34 24.87 -0.18
CA ILE A 23 0.66 25.44 0.73
C ILE A 23 1.62 24.32 1.10
N ALA A 24 2.86 24.37 0.59
CA ALA A 24 3.89 23.41 0.93
C ALA A 24 4.17 23.48 2.43
N GLU A 25 4.05 22.36 3.12
CA GLU A 25 4.35 22.26 4.55
C GLU A 25 5.76 21.69 4.71
N GLU A 26 6.61 22.41 5.45
CA GLU A 26 8.03 22.13 5.56
C GLU A 26 8.44 21.85 7.01
N ASN A 27 9.18 20.75 7.22
CA ASN A 27 9.93 20.59 8.45
C ASN A 27 11.14 21.54 8.41
N THR A 28 11.10 22.60 9.22
CA THR A 28 12.06 23.70 9.19
C THR A 28 13.28 23.42 10.09
N GLY A 29 14.16 22.53 9.64
CA GLY A 29 15.42 22.19 10.34
C GLY A 29 16.64 22.04 9.42
N GLY A 30 17.37 23.14 9.14
CA GLY A 30 18.69 23.08 8.49
C GLY A 30 18.67 22.78 6.98
N GLY A 31 19.79 22.25 6.45
CA GLY A 31 19.96 21.94 5.02
C GLY A 31 19.25 20.67 4.54
N ASN A 32 18.77 19.83 5.46
CA ASN A 32 17.91 18.68 5.17
C ASN A 32 16.45 19.09 5.27
N LYS A 33 15.64 18.68 4.30
CA LYS A 33 14.22 19.06 4.24
C LYS A 33 13.36 17.87 3.83
N VAL A 34 12.16 17.82 4.39
CA VAL A 34 11.06 16.96 3.97
C VAL A 34 9.87 17.89 3.75
N ILE A 35 9.33 17.87 2.54
CA ILE A 35 8.31 18.81 2.08
C ILE A 35 7.16 18.00 1.52
N PHE A 36 5.99 18.22 2.09
CA PHE A 36 4.74 17.62 1.64
C PHE A 36 3.96 18.61 0.79
N PHE A 37 3.41 18.12 -0.33
CA PHE A 37 2.53 18.90 -1.20
C PHE A 37 1.06 18.54 -0.92
N GLY A 38 0.13 19.32 -1.48
CA GLY A 38 -1.30 19.06 -1.35
C GLY A 38 -1.77 17.94 -2.28
N GLU A 39 -2.91 17.33 -1.97
CA GLU A 39 -3.49 16.23 -2.77
C GLU A 39 -4.02 16.70 -4.13
N ASP A 40 -4.42 17.97 -4.25
CA ASP A 40 -4.99 18.53 -5.49
C ASP A 40 -3.95 18.70 -6.62
N ASP A 41 -2.66 18.78 -6.29
CA ASP A 41 -1.57 19.00 -7.24
C ASP A 41 -0.27 18.37 -6.73
N TYR A 42 -0.04 17.11 -7.12
CA TYR A 42 1.07 16.30 -6.63
C TYR A 42 2.36 16.54 -7.44
N LEU A 43 3.50 16.46 -6.77
CA LEU A 43 4.81 16.55 -7.41
C LEU A 43 5.05 15.26 -8.22
N SER A 44 5.19 15.38 -9.55
CA SER A 44 5.35 14.23 -10.44
C SER A 44 6.82 13.92 -10.75
N ARG A 45 7.67 14.94 -10.94
CA ARG A 45 9.10 14.80 -11.27
C ARG A 45 9.92 15.95 -10.71
N LEU A 46 11.24 15.74 -10.58
CA LEU A 46 12.18 16.82 -10.29
C LEU A 46 13.47 16.67 -11.08
N THR A 47 14.23 17.77 -11.20
CA THR A 47 15.61 17.70 -11.69
C THR A 47 16.40 18.95 -11.28
N VAL A 48 17.71 18.94 -11.51
CA VAL A 48 18.58 20.08 -11.19
C VAL A 48 19.31 20.57 -12.43
N ALA A 49 18.99 21.78 -12.88
CA ALA A 49 19.71 22.45 -13.96
C ALA A 49 20.35 23.74 -13.44
N ASN A 50 21.62 24.00 -13.80
CA ASN A 50 22.34 25.22 -13.39
C ASN A 50 22.30 25.49 -11.88
N ASN A 51 22.43 24.43 -11.06
CA ASN A 51 22.39 24.47 -9.60
C ASN A 51 21.05 24.97 -9.00
N LYS A 52 19.97 24.92 -9.78
CA LYS A 52 18.59 25.21 -9.36
C LYS A 52 17.76 23.94 -9.42
N LEU A 53 16.91 23.74 -8.42
CA LEU A 53 15.99 22.62 -8.35
C LEU A 53 14.68 22.99 -9.05
N TYR A 54 14.24 22.13 -9.96
CA TYR A 54 12.99 22.29 -10.69
C TYR A 54 12.03 21.16 -10.33
N LEU A 55 10.75 21.51 -10.17
CA LEU A 55 9.68 20.65 -9.69
C LEU A 55 8.56 20.65 -10.73
N LEU A 56 8.14 19.48 -11.20
CA LEU A 56 7.06 19.32 -12.16
C LEU A 56 5.78 18.89 -11.43
N PHE A 57 4.72 19.66 -11.62
CA PHE A 57 3.37 19.36 -11.16
C PHE A 57 2.44 19.30 -12.37
N PRO A 58 1.28 18.62 -12.26
CA PRO A 58 0.20 18.75 -13.23
C PRO A 58 -0.18 20.22 -13.53
N SER A 59 -0.11 21.10 -12.53
CA SER A 59 -0.39 22.53 -12.69
C SER A 59 0.71 23.35 -13.39
N GLY A 60 1.95 22.84 -13.45
CA GLY A 60 3.08 23.63 -13.96
C GLY A 60 4.46 23.08 -13.61
N LEU A 61 5.46 23.62 -14.31
CA LEU A 61 6.87 23.47 -13.96
C LEU A 61 7.32 24.68 -13.14
N TYR A 62 7.95 24.43 -12.00
CA TYR A 62 8.37 25.46 -11.07
C TYR A 62 9.86 25.36 -10.72
N GLU A 63 10.51 26.51 -10.48
CA GLU A 63 11.79 26.59 -9.77
C GLU A 63 11.52 26.58 -8.27
N TYR A 64 12.10 25.63 -7.54
CA TYR A 64 11.99 25.57 -6.09
C TYR A 64 12.74 26.74 -5.46
N THR A 65 12.03 27.51 -4.63
CA THR A 65 12.65 28.54 -3.79
C THR A 65 12.12 28.44 -2.35
N PRO A 66 12.93 28.73 -1.33
CA PRO A 66 12.48 28.67 0.07
C PRO A 66 11.27 29.56 0.38
N GLU A 67 11.11 30.67 -0.35
CA GLU A 67 10.03 31.65 -0.13
C GLU A 67 8.75 31.34 -0.92
N GLY A 68 8.75 30.28 -1.74
CA GLY A 68 7.65 29.87 -2.59
C GLY A 68 8.10 29.52 -4.01
N ASN A 69 7.56 28.44 -4.56
CA ASN A 69 7.93 27.94 -5.88
C ASN A 69 7.61 28.99 -6.97
N LYS A 70 8.58 29.28 -7.83
CA LYS A 70 8.42 30.24 -8.93
C LYS A 70 7.99 29.50 -10.20
N LEU A 71 6.80 29.83 -10.73
CA LEU A 71 6.33 29.26 -12.00
C LEU A 71 7.31 29.60 -13.14
N ILE A 72 7.70 28.57 -13.89
CA ILE A 72 8.54 28.67 -15.08
C ILE A 72 7.66 28.59 -16.34
N THR A 73 6.75 27.62 -16.37
CA THR A 73 5.76 27.45 -17.44
C THR A 73 4.63 26.53 -16.98
N ASP A 74 3.45 26.75 -17.53
CA ASP A 74 2.22 25.95 -17.41
C ASP A 74 1.85 25.29 -18.76
N ASP A 75 2.81 25.20 -19.69
CA ASP A 75 2.60 24.59 -21.01
C ASP A 75 2.27 23.10 -20.86
N GLU A 76 1.13 22.68 -21.41
CA GLU A 76 0.66 21.29 -21.35
C GLU A 76 1.67 20.29 -21.94
N ASN A 77 2.51 20.71 -22.89
CA ASN A 77 3.56 19.88 -23.47
C ASN A 77 4.71 19.57 -22.50
N VAL A 78 4.75 20.27 -21.36
CA VAL A 78 5.69 20.08 -20.26
C VAL A 78 4.98 19.45 -19.06
N THR A 79 3.80 19.92 -18.66
CA THR A 79 3.11 19.43 -17.46
C THR A 79 2.63 17.98 -17.58
N THR A 80 2.40 17.51 -18.80
CA THR A 80 2.03 16.11 -19.09
C THR A 80 3.24 15.21 -19.44
N ALA A 81 4.46 15.71 -19.30
CA ALA A 81 5.66 14.94 -19.63
C ALA A 81 5.89 13.79 -18.65
N ASP A 82 6.27 12.63 -19.19
CA ASP A 82 6.62 11.44 -18.42
C ASP A 82 7.95 11.60 -17.66
N PHE A 83 8.85 12.45 -18.16
CA PHE A 83 10.14 12.75 -17.51
C PHE A 83 10.48 14.23 -17.58
N LEU A 84 11.04 14.73 -16.48
CA LEU A 84 11.76 15.99 -16.41
C LEU A 84 13.22 15.69 -16.11
N ILE A 85 14.12 15.99 -17.05
CA ILE A 85 15.56 15.73 -16.89
C ILE A 85 16.39 16.95 -17.24
N SER A 86 17.65 16.93 -16.84
CA SER A 86 18.63 17.96 -17.17
C SER A 86 19.87 17.33 -17.76
N GLY A 87 20.54 18.08 -18.62
CA GLY A 87 21.77 17.67 -19.29
C GLY A 87 22.41 18.87 -19.94
N ASP A 88 23.74 18.95 -19.91
CA ASP A 88 24.51 20.03 -20.55
C ASP A 88 24.06 21.46 -20.14
N GLY A 89 23.60 21.63 -18.89
CA GLY A 89 23.10 22.89 -18.35
C GLY A 89 21.71 23.31 -18.84
N LYS A 90 20.98 22.41 -19.51
CA LYS A 90 19.64 22.64 -20.05
C LYS A 90 18.59 21.76 -19.36
N LEU A 91 17.33 22.12 -19.57
CA LEU A 91 16.16 21.45 -19.03
C LEU A 91 15.34 20.83 -20.15
N TYR A 92 14.88 19.59 -19.95
CA TYR A 92 14.17 18.84 -20.96
C TYR A 92 12.94 18.14 -20.38
N ALA A 93 11.87 18.15 -21.18
CA ALA A 93 10.65 17.39 -20.95
C ALA A 93 10.54 16.28 -22.00
N ILE A 94 10.24 15.05 -21.56
CA ILE A 94 10.10 13.89 -22.44
C ILE A 94 8.70 13.30 -22.30
N SER A 95 8.01 13.14 -23.42
CA SER A 95 6.79 12.33 -23.53
C SER A 95 7.13 11.02 -24.23
N ALA A 96 6.56 9.92 -23.77
CA ALA A 96 6.91 8.55 -24.14
C ALA A 96 5.70 7.62 -24.36
N MET A 97 4.48 8.01 -23.99
CA MET A 97 3.31 7.13 -24.06
C MET A 97 2.85 6.75 -25.48
N GLU A 98 3.00 7.65 -26.46
CA GLU A 98 2.61 7.41 -27.85
C GLU A 98 3.82 7.45 -28.78
N ASN A 99 4.60 8.52 -28.69
CA ASN A 99 5.87 8.71 -29.38
C ASN A 99 6.89 9.22 -28.38
N LEU A 100 8.18 8.96 -28.64
CA LEU A 100 9.26 9.60 -27.90
C LEU A 100 9.41 11.03 -28.43
N THR A 101 8.92 12.02 -27.68
CA THR A 101 9.08 13.44 -27.98
C THR A 101 9.96 14.10 -26.94
N LEU A 102 11.07 14.70 -27.40
CA LEU A 102 12.00 15.48 -26.57
C LEU A 102 11.80 16.97 -26.80
N ARG A 103 11.54 17.70 -25.71
CA ARG A 103 11.36 19.16 -25.72
C ARG A 103 12.38 19.83 -24.81
N GLU A 104 13.05 20.88 -25.30
CA GLU A 104 13.87 21.76 -24.48
C GLU A 104 12.99 22.84 -23.86
N VAL A 105 13.10 23.01 -22.54
CA VAL A 105 12.50 24.14 -21.82
C VAL A 105 13.54 25.25 -21.73
N VAL A 106 13.45 26.22 -22.64
CA VAL A 106 14.38 27.35 -22.72
C VAL A 106 14.03 28.36 -21.64
N LEU A 107 14.88 28.44 -20.62
CA LEU A 107 14.67 29.31 -19.46
C LEU A 107 14.82 30.80 -19.85
N GLY A 108 13.84 31.62 -19.45
CA GLY A 108 13.79 33.07 -19.70
C GLY A 108 12.85 33.78 -18.71
N GLU A 109 12.47 35.04 -18.98
CA GLU A 109 11.41 35.72 -18.20
C GLU A 109 10.07 34.99 -18.33
N LYS A 110 9.80 34.46 -19.52
CA LYS A 110 8.80 33.43 -19.80
C LYS A 110 9.54 32.28 -20.50
N ALA A 111 9.38 31.06 -20.02
CA ALA A 111 10.05 29.93 -20.67
C ALA A 111 9.42 29.66 -22.05
N GLU A 112 10.26 29.31 -23.01
CA GLU A 112 9.84 28.85 -24.33
C GLU A 112 10.03 27.33 -24.40
N VAL A 113 9.03 26.62 -24.92
CA VAL A 113 9.11 25.16 -25.13
C VAL A 113 9.45 24.91 -26.59
N LYS A 114 10.59 24.26 -26.82
CA LYS A 114 11.07 23.93 -28.16
C LYS A 114 11.12 22.42 -28.33
N GLU A 115 10.27 21.89 -29.20
CA GLU A 115 10.39 20.51 -29.67
C GLU A 115 11.71 20.36 -30.45
N LEU A 116 12.55 19.43 -29.99
CA LEU A 116 13.82 19.13 -30.62
C LEU A 116 13.71 17.92 -31.54
N LEU A 117 12.95 16.92 -31.10
CA LEU A 117 12.87 15.63 -31.75
C LEU A 117 11.54 14.96 -31.41
N THR A 118 10.94 14.33 -32.41
CA THR A 118 9.86 13.36 -32.25
C THR A 118 10.21 12.15 -33.10
N THR A 119 10.21 10.95 -32.50
CA THR A 119 10.48 9.69 -33.22
C THR A 119 9.31 8.73 -33.08
N ASP A 120 8.97 8.07 -34.19
CA ASP A 120 7.94 7.04 -34.22
C ASP A 120 8.45 5.73 -33.57
N ASN A 121 7.58 5.02 -32.85
CA ASN A 121 7.74 3.66 -32.32
C ASN A 121 8.84 3.43 -31.25
N TYR A 122 8.43 3.57 -29.98
CA TYR A 122 8.89 2.67 -28.91
C TYR A 122 7.65 2.20 -28.14
N ASP A 123 6.94 1.20 -28.67
CA ASP A 123 5.64 0.72 -28.17
C ASP A 123 5.66 0.21 -26.71
N GLU A 124 6.85 0.01 -26.13
CA GLU A 124 7.04 -0.52 -24.77
C GLU A 124 8.20 0.20 -24.05
N LEU A 125 8.07 1.51 -23.80
CA LEU A 125 8.97 2.25 -22.89
C LEU A 125 8.66 1.94 -21.41
N TYR A 126 8.57 0.66 -21.07
CA TYR A 126 8.48 0.25 -19.67
C TYR A 126 9.89 0.26 -19.07
N LEU A 127 10.10 1.15 -18.08
CA LEU A 127 11.32 1.28 -17.27
C LEU A 127 12.45 2.11 -17.90
N ILE A 128 12.20 3.32 -18.39
CA ILE A 128 13.30 4.21 -18.82
C ILE A 128 13.88 5.04 -17.67
N ASN A 129 15.21 5.07 -17.58
CA ASN A 129 15.96 6.10 -16.87
C ASN A 129 16.65 6.99 -17.93
N PRO A 130 15.96 7.97 -18.52
CA PRO A 130 16.54 8.76 -19.59
C PRO A 130 17.60 9.71 -19.02
N VAL A 131 18.77 9.74 -19.66
CA VAL A 131 19.89 10.60 -19.28
C VAL A 131 20.34 11.39 -20.51
N ILE A 132 20.53 12.71 -20.36
CA ILE A 132 21.13 13.54 -21.41
C ILE A 132 22.54 13.93 -21.02
N LYS A 133 23.50 13.65 -21.91
CA LYS A 133 24.90 14.01 -21.74
C LYS A 133 25.57 14.25 -23.09
N ASP A 134 26.28 15.37 -23.21
CA ASP A 134 27.07 15.75 -24.38
C ASP A 134 26.28 15.74 -25.69
N GLY A 135 25.03 16.20 -25.66
CA GLY A 135 24.13 16.23 -26.82
C GLY A 135 23.53 14.88 -27.22
N PHE A 136 23.66 13.85 -26.37
CA PHE A 136 23.04 12.55 -26.59
C PHE A 136 22.01 12.24 -25.51
N LEU A 137 20.86 11.69 -25.93
CA LEU A 137 19.87 11.07 -25.06
C LEU A 137 20.16 9.57 -24.96
N TYR A 138 20.35 9.08 -23.75
CA TYR A 138 20.52 7.67 -23.43
C TYR A 138 19.25 7.15 -22.77
N PHE A 139 18.70 6.06 -23.27
CA PHE A 139 17.51 5.42 -22.69
C PHE A 139 17.53 3.94 -23.02
N ASN A 140 16.90 3.12 -22.19
CA ASN A 140 16.86 1.67 -22.40
C ASN A 140 15.54 1.23 -23.01
N ILE A 141 15.61 0.20 -23.86
CA ILE A 141 14.43 -0.43 -24.47
C ILE A 141 14.25 -1.89 -23.99
N SER A 142 15.23 -2.40 -23.26
CA SER A 142 15.20 -3.71 -22.61
C SER A 142 16.16 -3.72 -21.42
N ARG A 143 16.17 -4.81 -20.64
CA ARG A 143 17.14 -5.00 -19.54
C ARG A 143 18.58 -5.25 -20.00
N SER A 144 18.88 -5.20 -21.29
CA SER A 144 20.24 -5.47 -21.80
C SER A 144 20.75 -4.49 -22.85
N GLU A 145 19.92 -3.51 -23.23
CA GLU A 145 20.19 -2.62 -24.35
C GLU A 145 19.88 -1.17 -23.99
N ILE A 146 20.86 -0.30 -24.27
CA ILE A 146 20.75 1.15 -24.15
C ILE A 146 20.86 1.77 -25.54
N ILE A 147 19.91 2.62 -25.90
CA ILE A 147 19.93 3.43 -27.10
C ILE A 147 20.63 4.75 -26.78
N LYS A 148 21.68 5.05 -27.54
CA LYS A 148 22.33 6.36 -27.58
C LYS A 148 21.81 7.11 -28.81
N LEU A 149 21.05 8.17 -28.59
CA LEU A 149 20.41 8.99 -29.61
C LEU A 149 21.07 10.37 -29.68
N ASP A 150 21.46 10.83 -30.86
CA ASP A 150 21.93 12.20 -31.10
C ASP A 150 20.73 13.15 -31.19
N ILE A 151 20.61 14.09 -30.26
CA ILE A 151 19.43 14.96 -30.16
C ILE A 151 19.31 15.97 -31.31
N THR A 152 20.39 16.18 -32.08
CA THR A 152 20.43 17.12 -33.20
C THR A 152 20.10 16.45 -34.52
N THR A 153 20.62 15.23 -34.74
CA THR A 153 20.46 14.51 -36.00
C THR A 153 19.34 13.48 -35.97
N GLY A 154 18.94 13.01 -34.78
CA GLY A 154 18.02 11.89 -34.60
C GLY A 154 18.66 10.53 -34.86
N GLU A 155 19.96 10.45 -35.14
CA GLU A 155 20.65 9.18 -35.36
C GLU A 155 20.76 8.38 -34.05
N THR A 156 20.49 7.08 -34.13
CA THR A 156 20.54 6.16 -32.98
C THR A 156 21.66 5.13 -33.12
N LYS A 157 22.29 4.80 -31.99
CA LYS A 157 23.21 3.68 -31.83
C LYS A 157 22.73 2.80 -30.68
N SER A 158 22.46 1.54 -30.97
CA SER A 158 22.20 0.52 -29.95
C SER A 158 23.51 0.08 -29.28
N LEU A 159 23.49 0.01 -27.94
CA LEU A 159 24.57 -0.45 -27.08
C LEU A 159 24.10 -1.69 -26.32
N ASN A 160 24.64 -2.86 -26.66
CA ASN A 160 24.42 -4.08 -25.88
C ASN A 160 25.37 -4.08 -24.67
N VAL A 161 24.80 -3.90 -23.49
CA VAL A 161 25.52 -3.73 -22.23
C VAL A 161 25.45 -4.97 -21.33
N GLY A 162 24.64 -5.96 -21.72
CA GLY A 162 24.28 -7.12 -20.91
C GLY A 162 23.25 -6.77 -19.81
N VAL A 163 22.78 -7.76 -19.07
CA VAL A 163 21.68 -7.56 -18.10
C VAL A 163 22.04 -6.53 -17.03
N PHE A 164 21.19 -5.51 -16.87
CA PHE A 164 21.29 -4.44 -15.89
C PHE A 164 19.90 -4.05 -15.35
N THR A 165 19.89 -3.30 -14.24
CA THR A 165 18.67 -2.79 -13.59
C THR A 165 18.55 -1.27 -13.71
N TYR A 166 19.64 -0.55 -13.44
CA TYR A 166 19.72 0.92 -13.54
C TYR A 166 21.02 1.34 -14.22
N PHE A 167 21.03 2.51 -14.85
CA PHE A 167 22.25 3.08 -15.44
C PHE A 167 22.31 4.60 -15.25
N ASP A 168 23.52 5.15 -15.35
CA ASP A 168 23.77 6.58 -15.51
C ASP A 168 24.99 6.81 -16.43
N VAL A 169 25.22 8.03 -16.90
CA VAL A 169 26.30 8.38 -17.83
C VAL A 169 27.37 9.21 -17.12
N MET A 170 28.61 8.72 -17.16
CA MET A 170 29.77 9.35 -16.54
C MET A 170 30.30 10.53 -17.38
N GLU A 171 31.14 11.37 -16.77
CA GLU A 171 31.73 12.56 -17.41
C GLU A 171 32.56 12.25 -18.67
N ASP A 172 33.12 11.05 -18.77
CA ASP A 172 33.93 10.61 -19.91
C ASP A 172 33.10 9.87 -20.99
N GLY A 173 31.78 9.84 -20.84
CA GLY A 173 30.85 9.16 -21.75
C GLY A 173 30.76 7.64 -21.55
N ASN A 174 31.47 7.08 -20.58
CA ASN A 174 31.22 5.70 -20.14
C ASN A 174 29.88 5.61 -19.39
N ILE A 175 29.30 4.41 -19.35
CA ILE A 175 28.00 4.17 -18.73
C ILE A 175 28.22 3.34 -17.46
N ILE A 176 27.77 3.84 -16.31
CA ILE A 176 27.76 3.06 -15.08
C ILE A 176 26.45 2.28 -14.99
N LEU A 177 26.53 0.99 -14.66
CA LEU A 177 25.43 0.03 -14.69
C LEU A 177 25.32 -0.65 -13.33
N LEU A 178 24.13 -0.65 -12.74
CA LEU A 178 23.79 -1.59 -11.66
C LEU A 178 23.38 -2.93 -12.28
N ARG A 179 24.05 -4.00 -11.87
CA ARG A 179 23.84 -5.35 -12.41
C ARG A 179 23.58 -6.36 -11.32
N GLU A 180 22.78 -7.35 -11.70
CA GLU A 180 22.63 -8.61 -10.96
C GLU A 180 23.36 -9.68 -11.77
N ALA A 181 24.43 -10.24 -11.21
CA ALA A 181 25.22 -11.27 -11.87
C ALA A 181 25.47 -12.42 -10.90
N ASP A 182 25.00 -13.63 -11.21
CA ASP A 182 25.41 -14.90 -10.59
C ASP A 182 25.67 -14.81 -9.06
N ASP A 183 24.65 -14.45 -8.30
CA ASP A 183 24.65 -14.29 -6.83
C ASP A 183 25.34 -13.02 -6.25
N GLU A 184 25.85 -12.11 -7.09
CA GLU A 184 26.42 -10.82 -6.66
C GLU A 184 25.70 -9.62 -7.33
N ARG A 185 25.32 -8.63 -6.52
CA ARG A 185 24.89 -7.31 -7.00
C ARG A 185 26.13 -6.41 -7.11
N ARG A 186 26.30 -5.71 -8.24
CA ARG A 186 27.52 -4.92 -8.48
C ARG A 186 27.29 -3.74 -9.43
N LEU A 187 28.23 -2.80 -9.39
CA LEU A 187 28.34 -1.71 -10.34
C LEU A 187 29.45 -2.01 -11.34
N ASP A 188 29.13 -1.95 -12.63
CA ASP A 188 30.10 -2.06 -13.73
C ASP A 188 30.13 -0.75 -14.54
N VAL A 189 31.29 -0.39 -15.07
CA VAL A 189 31.45 0.66 -16.08
C VAL A 189 31.56 0.02 -17.46
N TYR A 190 30.61 0.34 -18.34
CA TYR A 190 30.59 -0.03 -19.75
C TYR A 190 31.20 1.07 -20.61
N ASN A 191 32.15 0.68 -21.46
CA ASN A 191 32.75 1.58 -22.44
C ASN A 191 32.09 1.42 -23.82
N PRO A 192 31.41 2.45 -24.35
CA PRO A 192 30.63 2.35 -25.60
C PRO A 192 31.46 2.26 -26.88
N ASP A 193 32.78 2.49 -26.81
CA ASP A 193 33.69 2.41 -27.95
C ASP A 193 34.31 1.02 -28.11
N THR A 194 34.59 0.36 -26.98
CA THR A 194 35.21 -0.97 -26.93
C THR A 194 34.21 -2.11 -26.69
N GLY A 195 33.07 -1.80 -26.06
CA GLY A 195 32.09 -2.79 -25.61
C GLY A 195 32.49 -3.55 -24.33
N GLU A 196 33.55 -3.12 -23.65
CA GLU A 196 34.05 -3.76 -22.43
C GLU A 196 33.28 -3.30 -21.18
N ASN A 197 33.06 -4.23 -20.25
CA ASN A 197 32.56 -3.93 -18.89
C ASN A 197 33.70 -4.12 -17.89
N THR A 198 33.87 -3.16 -16.97
CA THR A 198 34.86 -3.22 -15.89
C THR A 198 34.18 -3.02 -14.54
N LEU A 199 34.60 -3.78 -13.52
CA LEU A 199 34.03 -3.66 -12.18
C LEU A 199 34.33 -2.27 -11.59
N PHE A 200 33.27 -1.54 -11.21
CA PHE A 200 33.37 -0.28 -10.48
C PHE A 200 33.34 -0.50 -8.96
N GLY A 201 32.40 -1.30 -8.47
CA GLY A 201 32.20 -1.52 -7.04
C GLY A 201 31.22 -2.64 -6.75
N LYS A 202 31.27 -3.20 -5.54
CA LYS A 202 30.33 -4.23 -5.09
C LYS A 202 29.15 -3.60 -4.37
N VAL A 203 27.97 -4.21 -4.49
CA VAL A 203 26.76 -3.82 -3.77
C VAL A 203 26.32 -5.01 -2.95
N ALA A 204 25.90 -4.78 -1.71
CA ALA A 204 25.40 -5.85 -0.87
C ALA A 204 24.22 -6.54 -1.60
N PRO A 205 24.17 -7.89 -1.65
CA PRO A 205 23.17 -8.61 -2.45
C PRO A 205 21.74 -8.34 -2.01
N ASP A 206 21.59 -7.87 -0.77
CA ASP A 206 20.34 -7.61 -0.09
C ASP A 206 19.90 -6.14 -0.10
N ALA A 207 20.79 -5.23 -0.51
CA ALA A 207 20.46 -3.82 -0.63
C ALA A 207 19.53 -3.58 -1.81
N TYR A 208 18.21 -3.43 -1.58
CA TYR A 208 17.26 -3.04 -2.61
C TYR A 208 17.55 -1.63 -3.13
N ILE A 209 17.76 -1.51 -4.44
CA ILE A 209 18.05 -0.24 -5.12
C ILE A 209 16.94 0.06 -6.13
N GLY A 210 16.35 1.25 -6.00
CA GLY A 210 15.32 1.78 -6.89
C GLY A 210 15.78 2.93 -7.78
N TYR A 211 17.02 3.42 -7.62
CA TYR A 211 17.56 4.53 -8.41
C TYR A 211 19.10 4.57 -8.39
N LEU A 212 19.73 5.07 -9.45
CA LEU A 212 21.18 5.25 -9.58
C LEU A 212 21.51 6.66 -10.08
N LEU A 213 22.52 7.30 -9.49
CA LEU A 213 23.10 8.58 -9.91
C LEU A 213 24.63 8.49 -9.87
N TYR A 214 25.33 9.19 -10.76
CA TYR A 214 26.78 9.34 -10.72
C TYR A 214 27.21 10.77 -10.38
N ASP A 215 27.92 10.95 -9.27
CA ASP A 215 28.49 12.23 -8.86
C ASP A 215 29.91 12.38 -9.42
N SER A 216 30.01 12.96 -10.62
CA SER A 216 31.30 13.25 -11.28
C SER A 216 32.23 14.11 -10.43
N SER A 217 31.71 14.95 -9.53
CA SER A 217 32.54 15.82 -8.68
C SER A 217 33.26 15.05 -7.57
N LYS A 218 32.67 13.92 -7.14
CA LYS A 218 33.22 13.03 -6.12
C LYS A 218 33.79 11.72 -6.67
N GLY A 219 33.50 11.41 -7.94
CA GLY A 219 33.86 10.13 -8.57
C GLY A 219 33.16 8.95 -7.88
N SER A 220 31.91 9.13 -7.47
CA SER A 220 31.13 8.13 -6.74
C SER A 220 29.76 7.89 -7.35
N ALA A 221 29.29 6.65 -7.21
CA ALA A 221 27.95 6.24 -7.58
C ALA A 221 27.05 6.28 -6.33
N LEU A 222 25.90 6.95 -6.46
CA LEU A 222 24.86 6.99 -5.44
C LEU A 222 23.72 6.07 -5.84
N MET A 223 23.30 5.21 -4.93
CA MET A 223 22.17 4.31 -5.11
C MET A 223 21.13 4.59 -4.03
N LEU A 224 19.86 4.68 -4.42
CA LEU A 224 18.75 4.99 -3.51
C LEU A 224 17.84 3.78 -3.40
N GLY A 225 17.51 3.34 -2.19
CA GLY A 225 16.46 2.33 -2.01
C GLY A 225 16.19 1.95 -0.56
N LEU A 226 14.93 1.60 -0.27
CA LEU A 226 14.38 1.30 1.06
C LEU A 226 14.84 2.31 2.14
N GLY A 227 14.71 3.61 1.85
CA GLY A 227 15.06 4.69 2.79
C GLY A 227 16.57 4.88 3.02
N ASN A 228 17.43 4.22 2.23
CA ASN A 228 18.89 4.33 2.34
C ASN A 228 19.52 4.96 1.10
N ILE A 229 20.51 5.81 1.34
CA ILE A 229 21.42 6.35 0.32
C ILE A 229 22.75 5.62 0.45
N TYR A 230 23.07 4.79 -0.53
CA TYR A 230 24.34 4.09 -0.63
C TYR A 230 25.32 4.87 -1.51
N GLU A 231 26.59 4.92 -1.12
CA GLU A 231 27.69 5.43 -1.96
C GLU A 231 28.68 4.32 -2.24
N ALA A 232 29.07 4.17 -3.51
CA ALA A 232 30.20 3.35 -3.93
C ALA A 232 31.24 4.22 -4.65
N LYS A 233 32.52 3.97 -4.37
CA LYS A 233 33.67 4.54 -5.09
C LYS A 233 34.38 3.45 -5.87
N ASN A 234 35.19 3.84 -6.84
CA ASN A 234 35.92 2.88 -7.66
C ASN A 234 36.79 1.94 -6.82
N GLY A 235 36.52 0.63 -6.93
CA GLY A 235 37.16 -0.44 -6.19
C GLY A 235 36.62 -0.65 -4.76
N GLU A 236 35.62 0.11 -4.33
CA GLU A 236 35.03 0.02 -2.99
C GLU A 236 33.65 -0.65 -3.01
N GLU A 237 33.28 -1.24 -1.87
CA GLU A 237 31.94 -1.73 -1.62
C GLU A 237 31.00 -0.57 -1.24
N ALA A 238 29.77 -0.62 -1.73
CA ALA A 238 28.72 0.34 -1.45
C ALA A 238 28.41 0.39 0.06
N LYS A 239 28.26 1.59 0.61
CA LYS A 239 27.94 1.79 2.04
C LYS A 239 26.83 2.82 2.19
N VAL A 240 25.96 2.61 3.17
CA VAL A 240 24.96 3.62 3.56
C VAL A 240 25.67 4.87 4.08
N ILE A 241 25.46 6.01 3.43
CA ILE A 241 25.99 7.31 3.83
C ILE A 241 24.93 8.22 4.44
N TYR A 242 23.66 7.99 4.13
CA TYR A 242 22.54 8.79 4.60
C TYR A 242 21.21 8.02 4.53
N ASN A 243 20.18 8.52 5.20
CA ASN A 243 18.81 7.98 5.15
C ASN A 243 17.81 8.99 4.60
N TYR A 244 16.78 8.50 3.95
CA TYR A 244 15.63 9.29 3.52
C TYR A 244 14.35 8.60 3.95
N LEU A 245 13.26 9.37 3.96
CA LEU A 245 11.95 8.86 4.31
C LEU A 245 11.51 7.84 3.24
N GLN A 246 11.37 6.58 3.63
CA GLN A 246 11.14 5.46 2.71
C GLN A 246 9.88 5.66 1.83
N GLY A 247 9.98 5.22 0.57
CA GLY A 247 8.94 5.26 -0.46
C GLY A 247 9.53 4.90 -1.84
N ASP A 248 8.71 4.94 -2.88
CA ASP A 248 9.13 4.67 -4.25
C ASP A 248 9.82 5.91 -4.81
N VAL A 249 11.07 5.77 -5.23
CA VAL A 249 11.84 6.90 -5.74
C VAL A 249 11.45 7.15 -7.19
N MET A 250 10.61 8.15 -7.40
CA MET A 250 10.08 8.51 -8.72
C MET A 250 11.07 9.38 -9.53
N SER A 251 11.94 10.12 -8.84
CA SER A 251 12.94 10.98 -9.46
C SER A 251 13.99 11.40 -8.44
N ALA A 252 15.25 11.54 -8.86
CA ALA A 252 16.31 12.08 -8.03
C ALA A 252 17.34 12.84 -8.87
N ALA A 253 17.98 13.83 -8.25
CA ALA A 253 19.05 14.62 -8.86
C ALA A 253 20.07 15.08 -7.80
N LEU A 254 21.34 15.16 -8.20
CA LEU A 254 22.38 15.77 -7.39
C LEU A 254 22.05 17.24 -7.16
N TYR A 255 22.02 17.67 -5.90
CA TYR A 255 21.65 19.03 -5.53
C TYR A 255 22.57 19.55 -4.43
N LYS A 256 23.28 20.65 -4.71
CA LYS A 256 24.31 21.23 -3.82
C LYS A 256 25.34 20.16 -3.43
N ASN A 257 25.50 19.87 -2.13
CA ASN A 257 26.45 18.87 -1.63
C ASN A 257 25.84 17.47 -1.43
N GLY A 258 24.56 17.27 -1.77
CA GLY A 258 23.89 15.98 -1.64
C GLY A 258 22.86 15.73 -2.74
N VAL A 259 21.64 15.35 -2.37
CA VAL A 259 20.61 14.89 -3.30
C VAL A 259 19.26 15.53 -3.00
N ALA A 260 18.51 15.85 -4.05
CA ALA A 260 17.06 16.07 -3.97
C ALA A 260 16.38 14.86 -4.62
N LEU A 261 15.38 14.29 -3.96
CA LEU A 261 14.63 13.16 -4.46
C LEU A 261 13.12 13.32 -4.18
N LEU A 262 12.33 12.75 -5.07
CA LEU A 262 10.90 12.54 -4.94
C LEU A 262 10.69 11.10 -4.51
N SER A 263 10.20 10.90 -3.30
CA SER A 263 9.84 9.59 -2.76
C SER A 263 8.33 9.57 -2.55
N ASP A 264 7.63 8.73 -3.30
CA ASP A 264 6.18 8.79 -3.50
C ASP A 264 5.75 10.21 -3.95
N ASP A 265 5.07 10.97 -3.09
CA ASP A 265 4.59 12.34 -3.30
C ASP A 265 5.41 13.41 -2.53
N THR A 266 6.49 12.98 -1.87
CA THR A 266 7.22 13.80 -0.90
C THR A 266 8.57 14.23 -1.47
N LEU A 267 8.83 15.54 -1.46
CA LEU A 267 10.15 16.08 -1.80
C LEU A 267 11.07 15.99 -0.59
N ILE A 268 12.19 15.30 -0.78
CA ILE A 268 13.22 15.11 0.23
C ILE A 268 14.52 15.73 -0.28
N ILE A 269 15.08 16.66 0.48
CA ILE A 269 16.39 17.25 0.23
C ILE A 269 17.34 16.76 1.33
N ARG A 270 18.46 16.18 0.92
CA ARG A 270 19.56 15.77 1.80
C ARG A 270 20.82 16.52 1.42
N ASP A 271 21.28 17.39 2.32
CA ASP A 271 22.57 18.06 2.23
C ASP A 271 23.56 17.34 3.17
N TYR A 272 24.51 16.60 2.60
CA TYR A 272 25.48 15.83 3.39
C TYR A 272 26.43 16.69 4.21
N SER A 273 26.44 18.02 3.98
CA SER A 273 27.20 18.98 4.77
C SER A 273 26.37 19.64 5.89
N ALA A 274 25.05 19.45 5.88
CA ALA A 274 24.18 19.97 6.94
C ALA A 274 24.43 19.24 8.26
N PRO A 275 24.26 19.92 9.42
CA PRO A 275 24.27 19.25 10.70
C PRO A 275 23.13 18.23 10.75
N LYS A 276 23.40 17.06 11.34
CA LYS A 276 22.36 16.07 11.64
C LYS A 276 21.40 16.62 12.70
N SER A 277 20.15 16.16 12.69
CA SER A 277 19.16 16.53 13.70
C SER A 277 19.64 16.17 15.11
N GLU A 278 19.20 16.96 16.10
CA GLU A 278 19.56 16.73 17.51
C GLU A 278 19.02 15.39 18.02
N LYS A 279 17.86 14.97 17.49
CA LYS A 279 17.22 13.70 17.80
C LYS A 279 16.93 12.92 16.52
N SER A 280 16.96 11.61 16.65
CA SER A 280 16.53 10.68 15.61
C SER A 280 15.65 9.60 16.21
N LEU A 281 14.53 9.31 15.58
CA LEU A 281 13.61 8.22 15.91
C LEU A 281 13.66 7.19 14.79
N THR A 282 13.97 5.94 15.12
CA THR A 282 14.06 4.84 14.14
C THR A 282 12.87 3.91 14.27
N LEU A 283 12.05 3.85 13.22
CA LEU A 283 10.89 2.97 13.11
C LEU A 283 11.21 1.83 12.14
N LEU A 284 11.11 0.59 12.62
CA LEU A 284 11.15 -0.58 11.76
C LEU A 284 9.75 -0.87 11.24
N TYR A 285 9.57 -0.69 9.93
CA TYR A 285 8.32 -0.92 9.23
C TYR A 285 8.61 -1.38 7.81
N ASN A 286 8.37 -2.67 7.54
CA ASN A 286 8.61 -3.22 6.22
C ASN A 286 7.64 -2.59 5.22
N MET A 287 8.16 -2.10 4.09
CA MET A 287 7.39 -1.36 3.07
C MET A 287 6.71 -0.07 3.58
N GLY A 288 7.17 0.50 4.69
CA GLY A 288 6.59 1.73 5.22
C GLY A 288 6.72 2.93 4.28
N ARG A 289 5.62 3.67 4.13
CA ARG A 289 5.55 4.88 3.29
C ARG A 289 5.73 6.13 4.13
N GLY A 290 6.51 7.07 3.63
CA GLY A 290 6.84 8.31 4.31
C GLY A 290 5.65 9.20 4.64
N HIS A 291 4.73 9.33 3.68
CA HIS A 291 3.54 10.16 3.79
C HIS A 291 2.67 9.78 5.01
N GLU A 292 2.69 8.51 5.43
CA GLU A 292 1.97 8.06 6.63
C GLU A 292 2.37 8.82 7.90
N TRP A 293 3.57 9.40 7.95
CA TRP A 293 4.12 10.05 9.12
C TRP A 293 4.17 11.58 9.01
N ARG A 294 3.47 12.16 8.01
CA ARG A 294 3.40 13.61 7.74
C ARG A 294 3.18 14.44 9.00
N ASP A 295 2.11 14.17 9.74
CA ASP A 295 1.75 14.93 10.95
C ASP A 295 2.83 14.86 12.02
N PHE A 296 3.46 13.71 12.20
CA PHE A 296 4.55 13.57 13.17
C PHE A 296 5.76 14.42 12.73
N ILE A 297 6.15 14.31 11.46
CA ILE A 297 7.31 15.01 10.88
C ILE A 297 7.15 16.53 10.95
N LEU A 298 5.97 17.05 10.62
CA LEU A 298 5.69 18.48 10.64
C LEU A 298 5.59 19.05 12.05
N ASN A 299 5.02 18.29 13.00
CA ASN A 299 4.85 18.73 14.38
C ASN A 299 6.09 18.49 15.27
N ASN A 300 7.10 17.77 14.78
CA ASN A 300 8.33 17.47 15.53
C ASN A 300 9.58 17.78 14.69
N PRO A 301 9.81 19.05 14.30
CA PRO A 301 10.86 19.39 13.36
C PRO A 301 12.29 19.07 13.85
N ASP A 302 12.49 19.04 15.17
CA ASP A 302 13.78 18.73 15.80
C ASP A 302 14.11 17.22 15.84
N THR A 303 13.17 16.36 15.43
CA THR A 303 13.34 14.89 15.44
C THR A 303 13.34 14.35 14.00
N GLU A 304 14.46 13.78 13.57
CA GLU A 304 14.54 13.06 12.29
C GLU A 304 13.87 11.68 12.41
N LEU A 305 12.86 11.41 11.57
CA LEU A 305 12.26 10.08 11.47
C LEU A 305 13.01 9.24 10.43
N ASN A 306 13.57 8.12 10.87
CA ASN A 306 14.17 7.11 10.01
C ASN A 306 13.24 5.92 9.90
N LEU A 307 12.81 5.61 8.67
CA LEU A 307 12.10 4.38 8.36
C LEU A 307 13.12 3.36 7.89
N ILE A 308 13.15 2.20 8.53
CA ILE A 308 14.01 1.09 8.11
C ILE A 308 13.17 -0.15 7.85
N SER A 309 13.65 -0.97 6.92
CA SER A 309 13.08 -2.28 6.64
C SER A 309 14.01 -3.39 7.14
N ALA A 310 13.45 -4.53 7.52
CA ALA A 310 14.22 -5.74 7.81
C ALA A 310 14.59 -6.38 6.45
N ILE A 311 15.89 -6.50 6.18
CA ILE A 311 16.39 -7.02 4.91
C ILE A 311 16.72 -8.51 5.07
N ASN A 312 16.17 -9.38 4.21
CA ASN A 312 16.29 -10.86 4.23
C ASN A 312 15.71 -11.58 5.46
N THR A 313 15.02 -10.87 6.33
CA THR A 313 14.43 -11.40 7.56
C THR A 313 13.11 -10.67 7.82
N SER A 314 12.18 -11.29 8.52
CA SER A 314 10.93 -10.62 8.90
C SER A 314 11.16 -9.55 9.98
N SER A 315 10.20 -8.62 10.11
CA SER A 315 10.20 -7.65 11.21
C SER A 315 10.18 -8.35 12.57
N GLU A 316 9.45 -9.46 12.67
CA GLU A 316 9.32 -10.32 13.84
C GLU A 316 10.66 -10.97 14.22
N GLU A 317 11.37 -11.55 13.26
CA GLU A 317 12.71 -12.12 13.49
C GLU A 317 13.71 -11.05 13.89
N ARG A 318 13.68 -9.88 13.24
CA ARG A 318 14.52 -8.75 13.61
C ARG A 318 14.23 -8.27 15.03
N PHE A 319 12.96 -8.17 15.42
CA PHE A 319 12.55 -7.86 16.78
C PHE A 319 13.12 -8.88 17.78
N ILE A 320 12.96 -10.18 17.52
CA ILE A 320 13.47 -11.24 18.41
C ILE A 320 14.98 -11.10 18.61
N ASN A 321 15.73 -10.90 17.52
CA ASN A 321 17.18 -10.72 17.58
C ASN A 321 17.57 -9.49 18.40
N ASP A 322 16.93 -8.34 18.16
CA ASP A 322 17.20 -7.09 18.88
C ASP A 322 16.88 -7.22 20.38
N MET A 323 15.84 -7.97 20.76
CA MET A 323 15.52 -8.22 22.18
C MET A 323 16.58 -9.11 22.86
N VAL A 324 17.10 -10.11 22.15
CA VAL A 324 18.15 -11.02 22.66
C VAL A 324 19.49 -10.29 22.82
N THR A 325 19.86 -9.45 21.85
CA THR A 325 21.12 -8.68 21.87
C THR A 325 21.01 -7.39 22.68
N LYS A 326 19.80 -7.00 23.08
CA LYS A 326 19.49 -5.72 23.73
C LYS A 326 19.88 -4.52 22.87
N SER A 327 19.61 -4.62 21.58
CA SER A 327 19.88 -3.55 20.63
C SER A 327 18.98 -2.35 20.89
N ASP A 328 19.56 -1.15 20.89
CA ASP A 328 18.86 0.14 20.94
C ASP A 328 18.80 0.82 19.56
N THR A 329 19.12 0.09 18.48
CA THR A 329 19.14 0.63 17.11
C THR A 329 17.78 0.92 16.52
N VAL A 330 16.71 0.33 17.08
CA VAL A 330 15.32 0.52 16.66
C VAL A 330 14.53 1.01 17.85
N ASP A 331 13.78 2.10 17.69
CA ASP A 331 12.96 2.67 18.76
C ASP A 331 11.57 2.06 18.81
N VAL A 332 10.97 1.85 17.65
CA VAL A 332 9.61 1.32 17.48
C VAL A 332 9.62 0.23 16.42
N PHE A 333 8.93 -0.88 16.72
CA PHE A 333 8.66 -1.95 15.76
C PHE A 333 7.18 -1.93 15.41
N ILE A 334 6.86 -2.06 14.12
CA ILE A 334 5.53 -2.43 13.64
C ILE A 334 5.55 -3.93 13.33
N LEU A 335 4.69 -4.69 14.01
CA LEU A 335 4.63 -6.15 13.94
C LEU A 335 3.20 -6.60 13.66
N LYS A 336 3.04 -7.82 13.13
CA LYS A 336 1.72 -8.38 12.78
C LYS A 336 1.37 -9.66 13.54
N ASP A 337 2.37 -10.46 13.91
CA ASP A 337 2.17 -11.75 14.55
C ASP A 337 1.56 -11.65 15.96
N THR A 338 0.32 -12.13 16.13
CA THR A 338 -0.42 -12.20 17.40
C THR A 338 0.19 -13.20 18.40
N ASN A 339 0.81 -14.29 17.94
CA ASN A 339 1.53 -15.23 18.79
C ASN A 339 2.77 -14.54 19.39
N LEU A 340 3.50 -13.77 18.57
CA LEU A 340 4.62 -12.96 19.04
C LEU A 340 4.15 -11.89 20.03
N LEU A 341 3.02 -11.21 19.80
CA LEU A 341 2.46 -10.23 20.74
C LEU A 341 2.29 -10.82 22.14
N SER A 342 1.79 -12.05 22.24
CA SER A 342 1.69 -12.74 23.54
C SER A 342 3.05 -13.06 24.15
N ALA A 343 4.03 -13.49 23.35
CA ALA A 343 5.39 -13.70 23.84
C ALA A 343 6.03 -12.39 24.35
N ILE A 344 5.79 -11.27 23.66
CA ILE A 344 6.23 -9.92 24.06
C ILE A 344 5.66 -9.57 25.43
N LYS A 345 4.34 -9.72 25.61
CA LYS A 345 3.65 -9.48 26.89
C LYS A 345 4.21 -10.35 28.01
N ASN A 346 4.39 -11.64 27.77
CA ASN A 346 4.83 -12.60 28.78
C ASN A 346 6.30 -12.40 29.20
N LYS A 347 7.17 -12.01 28.25
CA LYS A 347 8.60 -11.77 28.52
C LYS A 347 8.91 -10.35 28.98
N GLY A 348 7.97 -9.42 28.83
CA GLY A 348 8.17 -8.00 29.17
C GLY A 348 9.08 -7.27 28.18
N TYR A 349 9.07 -7.66 26.91
CA TYR A 349 9.91 -7.05 25.85
C TYR A 349 9.24 -5.82 25.22
N PHE A 350 8.83 -4.87 26.06
CA PHE A 350 8.16 -3.65 25.65
C PHE A 350 8.39 -2.53 26.68
N THR A 351 8.30 -1.28 26.23
CA THR A 351 8.11 -0.12 27.10
C THR A 351 6.64 0.04 27.45
N ASP A 352 6.32 0.27 28.72
CA ASP A 352 4.93 0.43 29.18
C ASP A 352 4.33 1.75 28.66
N LEU A 353 3.35 1.63 27.76
CA LEU A 353 2.69 2.81 27.17
C LEU A 353 1.68 3.46 28.13
N SER A 354 1.35 2.81 29.24
CA SER A 354 0.45 3.38 30.26
C SER A 354 1.05 4.55 31.04
N GLU A 355 2.37 4.77 30.90
CA GLU A 355 3.07 5.94 31.44
C GLU A 355 2.68 7.26 30.72
N ASN A 356 2.08 7.17 29.53
CA ASN A 356 1.52 8.31 28.81
C ASN A 356 0.01 8.42 29.03
N ASP A 357 -0.45 9.51 29.65
CA ASP A 357 -1.87 9.71 29.99
C ASP A 357 -2.82 9.66 28.78
N LYS A 358 -2.38 10.12 27.60
CA LYS A 358 -3.22 10.11 26.38
C LYS A 358 -3.37 8.69 25.83
N LEU A 359 -2.27 7.96 25.70
CA LEU A 359 -2.30 6.56 25.26
C LEU A 359 -3.09 5.69 26.24
N LYS A 360 -2.93 5.92 27.54
CA LYS A 360 -3.72 5.25 28.59
C LYS A 360 -5.21 5.53 28.46
N THR A 361 -5.58 6.78 28.14
CA THR A 361 -6.99 7.17 27.94
C THR A 361 -7.57 6.51 26.69
N GLN A 362 -6.85 6.53 25.56
CA GLN A 362 -7.28 5.87 24.32
C GLN A 362 -7.42 4.36 24.50
N TYR A 363 -6.45 3.71 25.15
CA TYR A 363 -6.51 2.29 25.47
C TYR A 363 -7.72 1.93 26.35
N ALA A 364 -8.04 2.77 27.34
CA ALA A 364 -9.20 2.54 28.22
C ALA A 364 -10.55 2.68 27.51
N ASP A 365 -10.59 3.33 26.34
CA ASP A 365 -11.77 3.47 25.49
C ASP A 365 -11.89 2.34 24.45
N MET A 366 -10.91 1.44 24.34
CA MET A 366 -10.97 0.37 23.34
C MET A 366 -12.00 -0.72 23.69
N TYR A 367 -12.53 -1.40 22.68
CA TYR A 367 -13.34 -2.60 22.92
C TYR A 367 -12.54 -3.70 23.65
N PRO A 368 -13.19 -4.56 24.45
CA PRO A 368 -12.51 -5.53 25.31
C PRO A 368 -11.53 -6.48 24.59
N ALA A 369 -11.79 -6.82 23.33
CA ALA A 369 -10.89 -7.67 22.54
C ALA A 369 -9.51 -7.02 22.37
N PHE A 370 -9.46 -5.75 21.99
CA PHE A 370 -8.21 -4.99 21.82
C PHE A 370 -7.53 -4.71 23.15
N MET A 371 -8.28 -4.40 24.21
CA MET A 371 -7.70 -4.24 25.55
C MET A 371 -6.97 -5.52 25.98
N ARG A 372 -7.58 -6.71 25.82
CA ARG A 372 -6.92 -7.99 26.12
C ARG A 372 -5.73 -8.28 25.22
N ALA A 373 -5.81 -7.91 23.94
CA ALA A 373 -4.74 -8.12 22.99
C ALA A 373 -3.49 -7.31 23.37
N PHE A 374 -3.65 -6.03 23.71
CA PHE A 374 -2.54 -5.10 23.85
C PHE A 374 -2.11 -4.83 25.30
N GLY A 375 -2.95 -5.16 26.28
CA GLY A 375 -2.67 -4.99 27.70
C GLY A 375 -2.10 -6.23 28.39
N THR A 376 -1.40 -6.00 29.50
CA THR A 376 -1.00 -7.05 30.45
C THR A 376 -1.00 -6.51 31.88
N GLY A 377 -1.95 -6.96 32.71
CA GLY A 377 -2.17 -6.40 34.04
C GLY A 377 -2.58 -4.93 33.97
N ASP A 378 -1.80 -4.05 34.61
CA ASP A 378 -1.97 -2.59 34.59
C ASP A 378 -1.16 -1.88 33.49
N LYS A 379 -0.41 -2.64 32.68
CA LYS A 379 0.48 -2.12 31.63
C LYS A 379 -0.12 -2.22 30.25
N ILE A 380 0.36 -1.36 29.35
CA ILE A 380 0.04 -1.40 27.92
C ILE A 380 1.32 -1.79 27.17
N ALA A 381 1.30 -2.96 26.55
CA ALA A 381 2.48 -3.56 25.92
C ALA A 381 2.67 -3.16 24.45
N ALA A 382 1.57 -2.87 23.78
CA ALA A 382 1.54 -2.48 22.38
C ALA A 382 0.38 -1.51 22.14
N PHE A 383 0.34 -0.88 20.98
CA PHE A 383 -0.77 -0.03 20.56
C PHE A 383 -1.17 -0.38 19.12
N PRO A 384 -2.48 -0.46 18.78
CA PRO A 384 -2.90 -0.80 17.42
C PRO A 384 -2.43 0.26 16.42
N LYS A 385 -1.79 -0.19 15.34
CA LYS A 385 -1.53 0.60 14.13
C LYS A 385 -2.67 0.38 13.14
N GLU A 386 -2.90 -0.85 12.73
CA GLU A 386 -4.01 -1.22 11.83
C GLU A 386 -4.83 -2.33 12.46
N CYS A 387 -6.15 -2.22 12.34
CA CYS A 387 -7.10 -3.23 12.81
C CYS A 387 -8.16 -3.43 11.73
N PHE A 388 -7.78 -4.16 10.69
CA PHE A 388 -8.75 -4.57 9.67
C PHE A 388 -9.47 -5.82 10.16
N ILE A 389 -10.74 -5.68 10.57
CA ILE A 389 -11.57 -6.80 11.02
C ILE A 389 -12.73 -6.92 10.04
N GLU A 390 -12.85 -8.08 9.39
CA GLU A 390 -13.90 -8.35 8.40
C GLU A 390 -14.60 -9.67 8.68
N THR A 391 -15.79 -9.85 8.12
CA THR A 391 -16.49 -11.12 8.16
C THR A 391 -17.27 -11.33 6.87
N LEU A 392 -17.61 -12.58 6.59
CA LEU A 392 -18.50 -12.94 5.51
C LEU A 392 -19.86 -12.25 5.66
N CYS A 393 -20.40 -11.80 4.54
CA CYS A 393 -21.68 -11.14 4.40
C CYS A 393 -22.51 -11.83 3.32
N TYR A 394 -23.83 -11.64 3.40
CA TYR A 394 -24.78 -12.17 2.42
C TYR A 394 -25.58 -11.05 1.77
N ASN A 395 -25.97 -11.24 0.51
CA ASN A 395 -26.83 -10.32 -0.21
C ASN A 395 -28.28 -10.42 0.32
N LYS A 396 -28.78 -9.36 0.98
CA LYS A 396 -30.11 -9.37 1.62
C LYS A 396 -31.24 -9.52 0.62
N GLN A 397 -31.14 -8.82 -0.52
CA GLN A 397 -32.13 -8.87 -1.60
C GLN A 397 -32.22 -10.28 -2.19
N ALA A 398 -31.08 -10.89 -2.52
CA ALA A 398 -31.06 -12.24 -3.09
C ALA A 398 -31.66 -13.27 -2.12
N PHE A 399 -31.31 -13.18 -0.84
CA PHE A 399 -31.84 -14.10 0.18
C PHE A 399 -33.35 -13.96 0.35
N GLU A 400 -33.90 -12.73 0.28
CA GLU A 400 -35.33 -12.52 0.28
C GLU A 400 -36.00 -13.04 -1.00
N GLU A 401 -35.43 -12.74 -2.17
CA GLU A 401 -35.93 -13.13 -3.50
C GLU A 401 -36.07 -14.65 -3.65
N PHE A 402 -35.05 -15.40 -3.22
CA PHE A 402 -35.02 -16.86 -3.29
C PHE A 402 -35.54 -17.55 -2.01
N ASN A 403 -36.07 -16.78 -1.06
CA ASN A 403 -36.58 -17.27 0.23
C ASN A 403 -35.57 -18.19 0.95
N LEU A 404 -34.31 -17.75 1.01
CA LEU A 404 -33.21 -18.44 1.66
C LEU A 404 -33.16 -18.09 3.15
N THR A 405 -32.74 -19.07 3.95
CA THR A 405 -32.41 -18.83 5.36
C THR A 405 -30.93 -18.46 5.45
N VAL A 406 -30.61 -17.41 6.22
CA VAL A 406 -29.22 -17.01 6.49
C VAL A 406 -28.53 -18.10 7.33
N PRO A 407 -27.44 -18.73 6.83
CA PRO A 407 -26.68 -19.71 7.60
C PRO A 407 -26.10 -19.15 8.90
N GLU A 408 -26.18 -19.92 9.99
CA GLU A 408 -25.50 -19.63 11.26
C GLU A 408 -24.19 -20.43 11.40
N THR A 409 -24.06 -21.51 10.63
CA THR A 409 -22.91 -22.42 10.70
C THR A 409 -22.25 -22.64 9.34
N TYR A 410 -20.96 -22.96 9.34
CA TYR A 410 -20.25 -23.39 8.12
C TYR A 410 -20.94 -24.57 7.44
N ASP A 411 -21.58 -25.43 8.22
CA ASP A 411 -22.29 -26.58 7.70
C ASP A 411 -23.55 -26.22 6.91
N GLU A 412 -24.39 -25.35 7.48
CA GLU A 412 -25.57 -24.79 6.81
C GLU A 412 -25.17 -23.95 5.60
N PHE A 413 -24.06 -23.23 5.68
CA PHE A 413 -23.51 -22.44 4.58
C PHE A 413 -23.06 -23.31 3.41
N PHE A 414 -22.28 -24.36 3.67
CA PHE A 414 -21.86 -25.26 2.61
C PHE A 414 -23.02 -26.05 2.01
N ASP A 415 -24.03 -26.45 2.81
CA ASP A 415 -25.25 -27.06 2.28
C ASP A 415 -26.00 -26.10 1.34
N LEU A 416 -26.08 -24.82 1.69
CA LEU A 416 -26.67 -23.80 0.83
C LEU A 416 -25.92 -23.69 -0.50
N CYS A 417 -24.59 -23.57 -0.48
CA CYS A 417 -23.76 -23.48 -1.68
C CYS A 417 -23.90 -24.72 -2.55
N ILE A 418 -23.79 -25.92 -1.98
CA ILE A 418 -23.93 -27.19 -2.70
C ILE A 418 -25.31 -27.27 -3.35
N ASN A 419 -26.38 -26.97 -2.61
CA ASN A 419 -27.73 -27.05 -3.15
C ASN A 419 -27.94 -26.05 -4.29
N TRP A 420 -27.41 -24.83 -4.18
CA TRP A 420 -27.49 -23.84 -5.25
C TRP A 420 -26.72 -24.25 -6.49
N LEU A 421 -25.50 -24.78 -6.34
CA LEU A 421 -24.65 -25.20 -7.46
C LEU A 421 -25.22 -26.44 -8.17
N GLU A 422 -25.78 -27.39 -7.44
CA GLU A 422 -26.40 -28.59 -8.04
C GLU A 422 -27.79 -28.32 -8.61
N ASN A 423 -28.55 -27.41 -7.99
CA ASN A 423 -29.95 -27.13 -8.32
C ASN A 423 -30.19 -25.61 -8.34
N PRO A 424 -29.63 -24.88 -9.32
CA PRO A 424 -29.76 -23.42 -9.38
C PRO A 424 -31.24 -23.01 -9.47
N PRO A 425 -31.71 -22.04 -8.65
CA PRO A 425 -33.07 -21.53 -8.73
C PRO A 425 -33.41 -20.90 -10.09
N GLU A 426 -34.69 -20.85 -10.44
CA GLU A 426 -35.15 -20.12 -11.62
C GLU A 426 -34.87 -18.61 -11.43
N ASN A 427 -34.36 -17.93 -12.48
CA ASN A 427 -33.90 -16.53 -12.47
C ASN A 427 -32.60 -16.26 -11.68
N SER A 428 -31.81 -17.29 -11.36
CA SER A 428 -30.53 -17.10 -10.65
C SER A 428 -29.39 -16.60 -11.54
N GLU A 429 -29.60 -16.42 -12.85
CA GLU A 429 -28.56 -16.02 -13.81
C GLU A 429 -27.89 -14.66 -13.50
N ASN A 430 -28.58 -13.80 -12.76
CA ASN A 430 -28.08 -12.49 -12.34
C ASN A 430 -27.23 -12.54 -11.07
N TYR A 431 -26.98 -13.71 -10.50
CA TYR A 431 -26.28 -13.87 -9.23
C TYR A 431 -25.07 -14.81 -9.34
N ILE A 432 -23.99 -14.46 -8.63
CA ILE A 432 -22.77 -15.27 -8.54
C ILE A 432 -22.75 -16.00 -7.19
N MET A 433 -22.77 -17.34 -7.24
CA MET A 433 -22.58 -18.22 -6.10
C MET A 433 -21.12 -18.67 -6.01
N ASP A 434 -20.25 -17.76 -5.55
CA ASP A 434 -18.83 -18.02 -5.29
C ASP A 434 -18.54 -17.84 -3.79
N PRO A 435 -18.29 -18.93 -3.05
CA PRO A 435 -17.93 -18.86 -1.63
C PRO A 435 -16.43 -18.62 -1.38
N PHE A 436 -15.58 -18.66 -2.41
CA PHE A 436 -14.12 -18.58 -2.32
C PHE A 436 -13.56 -17.19 -2.67
N MET A 437 -14.26 -16.43 -3.51
CA MET A 437 -14.06 -15.01 -3.80
C MET A 437 -12.59 -14.56 -3.76
N SER A 438 -11.84 -14.83 -4.84
CA SER A 438 -10.48 -14.32 -5.15
C SER A 438 -9.63 -13.84 -3.94
N GLY A 439 -9.45 -14.70 -2.93
CA GLY A 439 -8.53 -14.50 -1.80
C GLY A 439 -9.15 -13.99 -0.49
N PHE A 440 -10.40 -13.52 -0.49
CA PHE A 440 -11.09 -13.00 0.72
C PHE A 440 -12.28 -13.88 1.17
N GLY A 441 -12.68 -14.89 0.39
CA GLY A 441 -13.74 -15.82 0.78
C GLY A 441 -13.32 -16.87 1.81
N VAL A 442 -14.12 -17.93 1.94
CA VAL A 442 -13.92 -19.03 2.89
C VAL A 442 -12.86 -19.99 2.35
N ASN A 443 -11.60 -19.57 2.23
CA ASN A 443 -10.50 -20.47 1.86
C ASN A 443 -10.10 -21.39 3.03
N LEU A 444 -9.36 -22.48 2.73
CA LEU A 444 -8.97 -23.48 3.75
C LEU A 444 -8.14 -22.89 4.89
N GLU A 445 -7.19 -22.00 4.60
CA GLU A 445 -6.31 -21.41 5.60
C GLU A 445 -7.11 -20.58 6.61
N ASN A 446 -7.95 -19.67 6.12
CA ASN A 446 -8.84 -18.85 6.93
C ASN A 446 -9.83 -19.70 7.72
N MET A 447 -10.37 -20.77 7.13
CA MET A 447 -11.27 -21.69 7.81
C MET A 447 -10.57 -22.39 8.99
N PHE A 448 -9.35 -22.90 8.80
CA PHE A 448 -8.60 -23.59 9.87
C PHE A 448 -8.08 -22.64 10.96
N LEU A 449 -7.66 -21.42 10.59
CA LEU A 449 -7.36 -20.34 11.54
C LEU A 449 -8.59 -20.03 12.42
N THR A 450 -9.74 -19.81 11.78
CA THR A 450 -11.01 -19.51 12.46
C THR A 450 -11.49 -20.67 13.32
N TYR A 451 -11.31 -21.92 12.89
CA TYR A 451 -11.64 -23.10 13.67
C TYR A 451 -10.85 -23.14 14.98
N CYS A 452 -9.52 -22.97 14.91
CA CYS A 452 -8.68 -22.97 16.11
C CYS A 452 -9.10 -21.85 17.07
N ALA A 453 -9.29 -20.64 16.55
CA ALA A 453 -9.70 -19.49 17.33
C ALA A 453 -11.08 -19.70 18.00
N GLU A 454 -12.07 -20.23 17.26
CA GLU A 454 -13.38 -20.53 17.81
C GLU A 454 -13.29 -21.60 18.91
N MET A 455 -12.48 -22.65 18.73
CA MET A 455 -12.35 -23.70 19.76
C MET A 455 -11.73 -23.13 21.04
N VAL A 456 -10.63 -22.39 20.93
CA VAL A 456 -9.96 -21.78 22.09
C VAL A 456 -10.89 -20.78 22.78
N ARG A 457 -11.58 -19.93 22.02
CA ARG A 457 -12.54 -18.96 22.54
C ARG A 457 -13.66 -19.61 23.35
N ASN A 458 -14.12 -20.79 22.95
CA ASN A 458 -15.24 -21.50 23.58
C ASN A 458 -14.77 -22.59 24.57
N ASP A 459 -13.53 -22.53 25.05
CA ASP A 459 -12.93 -23.50 25.99
C ASP A 459 -13.01 -24.96 25.51
N LYS A 460 -12.96 -25.16 24.18
CA LYS A 460 -12.97 -26.47 23.51
C LYS A 460 -11.56 -26.87 23.10
N THR A 461 -11.33 -28.18 23.01
CA THR A 461 -10.07 -28.73 22.49
C THR A 461 -10.05 -28.62 20.97
N ILE A 462 -8.90 -28.24 20.41
CA ILE A 462 -8.67 -28.28 18.97
C ILE A 462 -8.48 -29.74 18.57
N ASP A 463 -9.32 -30.25 17.67
CA ASP A 463 -9.25 -31.64 17.21
C ASP A 463 -9.55 -31.73 15.71
N PHE A 464 -8.48 -31.83 14.92
CA PHE A 464 -8.61 -31.98 13.46
C PHE A 464 -8.95 -33.41 13.04
N SER A 465 -8.95 -34.37 13.98
CA SER A 465 -9.35 -35.76 13.72
C SER A 465 -10.85 -36.03 13.90
N GLY A 466 -11.62 -35.01 14.28
CA GLY A 466 -13.07 -35.12 14.51
C GLY A 466 -13.88 -35.38 13.24
N GLU A 467 -15.00 -36.09 13.37
CA GLU A 467 -15.92 -36.37 12.25
C GLU A 467 -16.52 -35.09 11.65
N ASP A 468 -16.73 -34.04 12.46
CA ASP A 468 -17.33 -32.79 12.01
C ASP A 468 -16.43 -32.00 11.05
N ILE A 469 -15.13 -31.86 11.35
CA ILE A 469 -14.21 -31.13 10.47
C ILE A 469 -13.93 -31.92 9.19
N HIS A 470 -13.88 -33.25 9.28
CA HIS A 470 -13.79 -34.13 8.12
C HIS A 470 -14.98 -33.90 7.18
N ARG A 471 -16.20 -33.92 7.72
CA ARG A 471 -17.44 -33.70 6.96
C ARG A 471 -17.52 -32.29 6.35
N LEU A 472 -17.08 -31.25 7.07
CA LEU A 472 -16.99 -29.90 6.50
C LEU A 472 -16.01 -29.84 5.33
N LEU A 473 -14.86 -30.52 5.44
CA LEU A 473 -13.88 -30.55 4.36
C LEU A 473 -14.36 -31.37 3.14
N GLU A 474 -15.16 -32.42 3.34
CA GLU A 474 -15.85 -33.10 2.22
C GLU A 474 -16.80 -32.16 1.48
N LYS A 475 -17.58 -31.36 2.21
CA LYS A 475 -18.47 -30.36 1.61
C LYS A 475 -17.70 -29.27 0.90
N TYR A 476 -16.63 -28.76 1.51
CA TYR A 476 -15.72 -27.79 0.88
C TYR A 476 -15.18 -28.30 -0.46
N ARG A 477 -14.64 -29.53 -0.49
CA ARG A 477 -14.15 -30.17 -1.73
C ARG A 477 -15.24 -30.34 -2.77
N LYS A 478 -16.45 -30.73 -2.36
CA LYS A 478 -17.58 -30.83 -3.26
C LYS A 478 -17.92 -29.47 -3.89
N ILE A 479 -17.86 -28.39 -3.13
CA ILE A 479 -18.08 -27.04 -3.67
C ILE A 479 -16.99 -26.69 -4.67
N GLU A 480 -15.71 -26.94 -4.38
CA GLU A 480 -14.62 -26.72 -5.35
C GLU A 480 -14.81 -27.51 -6.65
N GLU A 481 -15.31 -28.75 -6.57
CA GLU A 481 -15.60 -29.58 -7.75
C GLU A 481 -16.78 -29.04 -8.58
N LEU A 482 -17.79 -28.46 -7.92
CA LEU A 482 -18.99 -27.92 -8.57
C LEU A 482 -18.83 -26.48 -9.04
N HIS A 483 -17.95 -25.71 -8.39
CA HIS A 483 -17.75 -24.30 -8.64
C HIS A 483 -16.97 -24.11 -9.94
N GLU A 484 -17.63 -23.59 -10.96
CA GLU A 484 -16.98 -23.16 -12.18
C GLU A 484 -16.35 -21.78 -11.96
N ILE A 485 -15.05 -21.64 -12.28
CA ILE A 485 -14.38 -20.35 -12.26
C ILE A 485 -14.94 -19.53 -13.43
N ASP A 486 -15.78 -18.54 -13.14
CA ASP A 486 -16.22 -17.57 -14.14
C ASP A 486 -15.03 -16.67 -14.52
N THR A 487 -14.37 -16.99 -15.65
CA THR A 487 -13.22 -16.22 -16.13
C THR A 487 -13.62 -14.92 -16.85
N ASP A 488 -14.91 -14.77 -17.17
CA ASP A 488 -15.45 -13.55 -17.76
C ASP A 488 -16.14 -12.74 -16.66
N TYR A 489 -15.44 -11.71 -16.16
CA TYR A 489 -16.00 -10.79 -15.18
C TYR A 489 -17.25 -10.09 -15.76
N ASP A 490 -18.43 -10.55 -15.34
CA ASP A 490 -19.72 -9.95 -15.66
C ASP A 490 -20.11 -8.96 -14.55
N SER A 491 -19.90 -7.68 -14.81
CA SER A 491 -20.19 -6.60 -13.88
C SER A 491 -21.68 -6.44 -13.56
N GLU A 492 -22.57 -7.05 -14.33
CA GLU A 492 -24.02 -6.95 -14.13
C GLU A 492 -24.53 -7.97 -13.10
N LYS A 493 -23.77 -9.05 -12.83
CA LYS A 493 -24.16 -10.04 -11.84
C LYS A 493 -23.84 -9.59 -10.42
N LYS A 494 -24.74 -9.88 -9.49
CA LYS A 494 -24.59 -9.60 -8.06
C LYS A 494 -23.98 -10.78 -7.33
N HIS A 495 -22.98 -10.55 -6.49
CA HIS A 495 -22.44 -11.62 -5.65
C HIS A 495 -23.43 -11.99 -4.54
N MET A 496 -23.59 -13.30 -4.30
CA MET A 496 -24.38 -13.82 -3.19
C MET A 496 -23.70 -13.52 -1.85
N PHE A 497 -22.37 -13.52 -1.85
CA PHE A 497 -21.53 -13.30 -0.68
C PHE A 497 -20.48 -12.22 -0.95
N TYR A 498 -20.00 -11.60 0.12
CA TYR A 498 -18.89 -10.65 0.09
C TYR A 498 -18.20 -10.63 1.46
N THR A 499 -16.99 -10.11 1.58
CA THR A 499 -16.43 -9.76 2.89
C THR A 499 -16.39 -8.26 3.06
N TYR A 500 -16.88 -7.80 4.20
CA TYR A 500 -16.87 -6.39 4.53
C TYR A 500 -16.21 -6.19 5.89
N ALA A 501 -15.41 -5.13 5.99
CA ALA A 501 -14.91 -4.66 7.27
C ALA A 501 -16.07 -4.38 8.23
N LEU A 502 -15.85 -4.54 9.53
CA LEU A 502 -16.84 -4.20 10.54
C LEU A 502 -17.06 -2.67 10.61
N SER A 503 -18.23 -2.26 11.09
CA SER A 503 -18.71 -0.87 11.26
C SER A 503 -19.11 -0.10 10.00
N ILE A 504 -18.94 -0.67 8.80
CA ILE A 504 -19.30 0.01 7.53
C ILE A 504 -20.71 -0.32 7.03
N LEU A 505 -21.23 -1.53 7.32
CA LEU A 505 -22.56 -1.92 6.85
C LEU A 505 -23.65 -1.40 7.80
N ASP A 506 -24.68 -0.83 7.21
CA ASP A 506 -25.87 -0.32 7.88
C ASP A 506 -27.15 -1.04 7.45
N GLU A 507 -28.29 -0.61 7.97
CA GLU A 507 -29.59 -1.22 7.65
C GLU A 507 -29.96 -1.11 6.15
N ASN A 508 -29.47 -0.08 5.45
CA ASN A 508 -29.78 0.23 4.05
C ASN A 508 -28.81 -0.40 3.05
N SER A 509 -27.69 -0.94 3.54
CA SER A 509 -26.67 -1.63 2.74
C SER A 509 -27.29 -2.83 2.02
N ASP A 510 -26.79 -3.22 0.84
CA ASP A 510 -27.33 -4.40 0.13
C ASP A 510 -26.94 -5.73 0.80
N TYR A 511 -25.88 -5.69 1.63
CA TYR A 511 -25.35 -6.85 2.34
C TYR A 511 -25.63 -6.78 3.86
N GLY A 512 -25.66 -7.94 4.49
CA GLY A 512 -25.70 -8.09 5.95
C GLY A 512 -24.58 -9.02 6.43
N TYR A 513 -24.03 -8.74 7.61
CA TYR A 513 -22.99 -9.59 8.20
C TYR A 513 -23.52 -11.00 8.55
N MET A 514 -22.69 -12.01 8.30
CA MET A 514 -22.97 -13.43 8.53
C MET A 514 -21.77 -14.10 9.22
N PRO A 515 -21.53 -13.82 10.51
CA PRO A 515 -20.47 -14.50 11.26
C PRO A 515 -20.83 -15.97 11.46
N LEU A 516 -20.20 -16.84 10.68
CA LEU A 516 -20.41 -18.30 10.73
C LEU A 516 -19.75 -18.93 11.96
N LYS A 517 -20.35 -20.02 12.43
CA LYS A 517 -19.83 -20.85 13.53
C LYS A 517 -19.50 -22.27 13.06
N PHE A 518 -18.53 -22.92 13.68
CA PHE A 518 -18.33 -24.36 13.49
C PHE A 518 -19.37 -25.19 14.25
N TYR A 519 -19.79 -24.73 15.42
CA TYR A 519 -20.83 -25.39 16.22
C TYR A 519 -21.91 -24.40 16.66
N LYS A 520 -23.18 -24.80 16.61
CA LYS A 520 -24.33 -23.90 16.83
C LYS A 520 -24.34 -23.26 18.22
N GLU A 521 -23.88 -24.00 19.22
CA GLU A 521 -23.78 -23.55 20.62
C GLU A 521 -22.61 -22.60 20.89
N ASN A 522 -21.66 -22.49 19.95
CA ASN A 522 -20.50 -21.63 20.13
C ASN A 522 -20.86 -20.15 19.93
N THR A 523 -20.01 -19.28 20.47
CA THR A 523 -19.86 -17.91 19.98
C THR A 523 -18.86 -17.91 18.84
N ALA A 524 -19.21 -17.26 17.72
CA ALA A 524 -18.31 -17.11 16.57
C ALA A 524 -17.02 -16.38 16.97
N ALA A 525 -15.93 -16.68 16.27
CA ALA A 525 -14.69 -15.92 16.34
C ALA A 525 -14.53 -15.12 15.04
N ILE A 526 -14.62 -13.80 15.13
CA ILE A 526 -14.29 -12.90 14.01
C ILE A 526 -12.82 -12.50 14.18
N LEU A 527 -12.01 -12.84 13.18
CA LEU A 527 -10.57 -12.59 13.18
C LEU A 527 -10.22 -11.39 12.30
N SER A 528 -8.99 -10.91 12.48
CA SER A 528 -8.34 -10.11 11.45
C SER A 528 -7.80 -11.05 10.39
N PRO A 529 -7.97 -10.76 9.08
CA PRO A 529 -7.42 -11.62 8.04
C PRO A 529 -5.90 -11.63 8.17
N MET A 530 -5.31 -12.80 7.92
CA MET A 530 -3.87 -12.93 7.88
C MET A 530 -3.42 -12.68 6.45
N SER A 531 -3.08 -11.43 6.13
CA SER A 531 -2.54 -11.09 4.80
C SER A 531 -1.34 -10.15 4.91
N GLU A 532 -0.50 -10.15 3.87
CA GLU A 532 0.64 -9.22 3.80
C GLU A 532 0.18 -7.76 3.75
N PHE A 533 -1.00 -7.50 3.16
CA PHE A 533 -1.52 -6.17 2.84
C PHE A 533 -2.61 -5.66 3.79
N SER A 534 -3.25 -6.56 4.54
CA SER A 534 -4.38 -6.27 5.44
C SER A 534 -4.30 -7.16 6.67
N GLY A 535 -4.71 -6.63 7.82
CA GLY A 535 -4.75 -7.41 9.05
C GLY A 535 -4.56 -6.56 10.30
N LEU A 536 -4.05 -7.21 11.36
CA LEU A 536 -3.70 -6.58 12.62
C LEU A 536 -2.22 -6.17 12.58
N GLU A 537 -1.96 -4.88 12.67
CA GLU A 537 -0.61 -4.34 12.87
C GLU A 537 -0.56 -3.57 14.18
N TYR A 538 0.55 -3.68 14.91
CA TYR A 538 0.69 -3.00 16.19
C TYR A 538 2.09 -2.45 16.43
N PHE A 539 2.13 -1.33 17.13
CA PHE A 539 3.35 -0.70 17.63
C PHE A 539 3.86 -1.42 18.86
N VAL A 540 5.15 -1.74 18.89
CA VAL A 540 5.89 -2.14 20.09
C VAL A 540 7.06 -1.17 20.27
N VAL A 541 7.07 -0.46 21.38
CA VAL A 541 8.18 0.43 21.74
C VAL A 541 9.28 -0.39 22.39
N ASN A 542 10.49 -0.31 21.85
CA ASN A 542 11.64 -1.05 22.33
C ASN A 542 11.97 -0.66 23.79
N PRO A 543 12.05 -1.61 24.73
CA PRO A 543 12.44 -1.31 26.12
C PRO A 543 13.87 -0.75 26.26
N TYR A 544 14.71 -0.88 25.22
CA TYR A 544 16.06 -0.33 25.16
C TYR A 544 16.15 1.01 24.44
N SER A 545 15.04 1.50 23.86
CA SER A 545 14.98 2.83 23.24
C SER A 545 15.28 3.93 24.25
N LYS A 546 15.93 4.99 23.77
CA LYS A 546 16.20 6.22 24.54
C LYS A 546 15.22 7.36 24.19
N ASN A 547 14.26 7.11 23.31
CA ASN A 547 13.42 8.12 22.66
C ASN A 547 11.93 8.02 23.09
N ALA A 548 11.64 7.53 24.29
CA ALA A 548 10.28 7.22 24.74
C ALA A 548 9.26 8.34 24.49
N GLU A 549 9.57 9.61 24.80
CA GLU A 549 8.64 10.72 24.55
C GLU A 549 8.28 10.89 23.07
N ASP A 550 9.26 10.79 22.17
CA ASP A 550 9.02 10.95 20.73
C ASP A 550 8.32 9.71 20.14
N THR A 551 8.52 8.52 20.72
CA THR A 551 7.73 7.32 20.37
C THR A 551 6.24 7.50 20.70
N TYR A 552 5.91 8.12 21.84
CA TYR A 552 4.51 8.39 22.19
C TYR A 552 3.87 9.39 21.23
N LYS A 553 4.60 10.44 20.85
CA LYS A 553 4.12 11.42 19.87
C LYS A 553 3.87 10.76 18.51
N LEU A 554 4.77 9.88 18.06
CA LEU A 554 4.61 9.13 16.81
C LEU A 554 3.30 8.33 16.80
N ILE A 555 3.05 7.55 17.85
CA ILE A 555 1.83 6.73 17.99
C ILE A 555 0.59 7.61 18.04
N LEU A 556 0.61 8.69 18.83
CA LEU A 556 -0.51 9.62 18.97
C LEU A 556 -0.82 10.37 17.67
N SER A 557 0.21 10.78 16.92
CA SER A 557 0.05 11.39 15.60
C SER A 557 -0.62 10.43 14.62
N TYR A 558 -0.19 9.15 14.60
CA TYR A 558 -0.80 8.14 13.73
C TYR A 558 -2.26 7.86 14.10
N ASP A 559 -2.56 7.66 15.39
CA ASP A 559 -3.93 7.38 15.81
C ASP A 559 -4.88 8.57 15.58
N GLY A 560 -4.36 9.79 15.73
CA GLY A 560 -5.11 11.03 15.50
C GLY A 560 -5.72 11.11 14.09
N LYS A 561 -4.96 10.71 13.06
CA LYS A 561 -5.38 10.74 11.66
C LYS A 561 -6.25 9.55 11.21
N ARG A 562 -6.48 8.54 12.06
CA ARG A 562 -7.28 7.37 11.70
C ARG A 562 -8.70 7.77 11.27
N GLU A 563 -9.19 7.17 10.19
CA GLU A 563 -10.55 7.39 9.67
C GLU A 563 -11.64 6.94 10.64
N THR A 564 -12.84 7.51 10.51
CA THR A 564 -13.95 7.26 11.45
C THR A 564 -14.35 5.79 11.52
N PRO A 565 -14.55 5.04 10.41
CA PRO A 565 -14.91 3.62 10.49
C PRO A 565 -13.85 2.80 11.22
N SER A 566 -12.57 3.00 10.90
CA SER A 566 -11.45 2.34 11.57
C SER A 566 -11.37 2.69 13.06
N LYS A 567 -11.67 3.94 13.44
CA LYS A 567 -11.80 4.34 14.86
C LYS A 567 -13.00 3.68 15.53
N ALA A 568 -14.13 3.55 14.84
CA ALA A 568 -15.34 2.92 15.36
C ALA A 568 -15.14 1.44 15.69
N VAL A 569 -14.32 0.73 14.90
CA VAL A 569 -13.88 -0.63 15.22
C VAL A 569 -13.10 -0.67 16.54
N LEU A 570 -12.19 0.27 16.77
CA LEU A 570 -11.31 0.25 17.94
C LEU A 570 -11.95 0.77 19.23
N TYR A 571 -12.65 1.90 19.15
CA TYR A 571 -13.02 2.74 20.28
C TYR A 571 -14.52 2.74 20.56
N THR A 572 -14.89 2.58 21.83
CA THR A 572 -16.29 2.53 22.25
C THR A 572 -16.98 3.89 22.21
N SER A 573 -16.20 4.98 22.30
CA SER A 573 -16.69 6.36 22.23
C SER A 573 -17.04 6.85 20.83
N VAL A 574 -16.58 6.16 19.77
CA VAL A 574 -16.85 6.54 18.38
C VAL A 574 -18.14 5.86 17.93
N VAL A 575 -19.19 6.67 17.80
CA VAL A 575 -20.57 6.22 17.56
C VAL A 575 -21.23 7.18 16.60
N GLY A 576 -21.96 6.62 15.63
CA GLY A 576 -22.79 7.37 14.71
C GLY A 576 -24.01 8.02 15.38
N PRO A 577 -24.75 8.87 14.63
CA PRO A 577 -24.47 9.22 13.25
C PRO A 577 -23.36 10.30 13.13
N ILE A 578 -22.35 10.03 12.30
CA ILE A 578 -21.29 10.96 11.90
C ILE A 578 -21.49 11.23 10.41
N GLU A 579 -21.77 12.49 10.07
CA GLU A 579 -22.02 12.92 8.70
C GLU A 579 -20.73 12.87 7.87
N ASN A 580 -20.82 12.35 6.65
CA ASN A 580 -19.71 12.34 5.72
C ASN A 580 -19.36 13.79 5.31
N PRO A 581 -18.13 14.27 5.57
CA PRO A 581 -17.76 15.66 5.28
C PRO A 581 -17.87 16.03 3.80
N TYR A 582 -17.76 15.06 2.89
CA TYR A 582 -17.82 15.27 1.44
C TYR A 582 -19.24 15.19 0.85
N TYR A 583 -20.23 14.74 1.63
CA TYR A 583 -21.58 14.48 1.12
C TYR A 583 -22.22 15.70 0.45
N LYS A 584 -22.15 16.86 1.12
CA LYS A 584 -22.79 18.07 0.63
C LYS A 584 -22.18 18.54 -0.69
N GLU A 585 -20.84 18.55 -0.77
CA GLU A 585 -20.11 18.93 -1.97
C GLU A 585 -20.42 17.99 -3.14
N HIS A 586 -20.42 16.68 -2.90
CA HIS A 586 -20.78 15.70 -3.92
C HIS A 586 -22.21 15.87 -4.42
N MET A 587 -23.17 16.12 -3.53
CA MET A 587 -24.57 16.38 -3.93
C MET A 587 -24.71 17.67 -4.75
N GLU A 588 -23.94 18.72 -4.43
CA GLU A 588 -23.90 19.94 -5.26
C GLU A 588 -23.36 19.63 -6.67
N ASN A 589 -22.27 18.86 -6.77
CA ASN A 589 -21.69 18.42 -8.04
C ASN A 589 -22.65 17.52 -8.85
N PHE A 590 -23.38 16.61 -8.19
CA PHE A 590 -24.37 15.78 -8.85
C PHE A 590 -25.54 16.60 -9.41
N ASN A 591 -25.98 17.64 -8.71
CA ASN A 591 -27.01 18.52 -9.22
C ASN A 591 -26.54 19.28 -10.48
N VAL A 592 -25.28 19.72 -10.53
CA VAL A 592 -24.72 20.32 -11.76
C VAL A 592 -24.75 19.31 -12.90
N ARG A 593 -24.26 18.09 -12.67
CA ARG A 593 -24.24 17.02 -13.69
C ARG A 593 -25.64 16.61 -14.15
N LEU A 594 -26.63 16.60 -13.24
CA LEU A 594 -28.02 16.30 -13.56
C LEU A 594 -28.59 17.31 -14.56
N GLU A 595 -28.33 18.61 -14.36
CA GLU A 595 -28.78 19.65 -15.29
C GLU A 595 -28.06 19.55 -16.65
N GLU A 596 -26.76 19.22 -16.68
CA GLU A 596 -26.04 18.96 -17.93
C GLU A 596 -26.65 17.79 -18.73
N LEU A 597 -26.99 16.69 -18.06
CA LEU A 597 -27.60 15.52 -18.70
C LEU A 597 -29.00 15.84 -19.25
N LYS A 598 -29.81 16.61 -18.49
CA LYS A 598 -31.10 17.10 -18.98
C LYS A 598 -30.95 17.99 -20.22
N GLU A 599 -30.02 18.93 -20.21
CA GLU A 599 -29.73 19.75 -21.39
C GLU A 599 -29.24 18.92 -22.58
N SER A 600 -28.42 17.90 -22.34
CA SER A 600 -27.95 16.99 -23.38
C SER A 600 -29.11 16.21 -24.01
N LEU A 601 -30.06 15.73 -23.20
CA LEU A 601 -31.26 15.05 -23.68
C LEU A 601 -32.16 15.97 -24.50
N GLU A 602 -32.27 17.25 -24.13
CA GLU A 602 -33.03 18.24 -24.91
C GLU A 602 -32.40 18.54 -26.28
N LYS A 603 -31.06 18.49 -26.37
CA LYS A 603 -30.29 18.77 -27.59
C LYS A 603 -30.05 17.53 -28.47
N ALA A 604 -30.24 16.33 -27.93
CA ALA A 604 -30.05 15.07 -28.63
C ALA A 604 -30.99 14.94 -29.84
N ASP A 605 -30.47 14.41 -30.94
CA ASP A 605 -31.30 14.08 -32.09
C ASP A 605 -32.11 12.79 -31.89
N ASP A 606 -32.99 12.46 -32.83
CA ASP A 606 -33.86 11.28 -32.72
C ASP A 606 -33.10 9.95 -32.61
N PHE A 607 -31.83 9.89 -33.03
CA PHE A 607 -31.00 8.69 -32.94
C PHE A 607 -30.30 8.58 -31.59
N GLU A 608 -29.92 9.72 -30.99
CA GLU A 608 -29.20 9.80 -29.71
C GLU A 608 -30.12 9.90 -28.48
N LYS A 609 -31.41 10.21 -28.70
CA LYS A 609 -32.36 10.49 -27.61
C LYS A 609 -32.56 9.34 -26.62
N GLN A 610 -32.56 8.09 -27.11
CA GLN A 610 -32.71 6.93 -26.23
C GLN A 610 -31.49 6.75 -25.33
N ASP A 611 -30.28 6.90 -25.88
CA ASP A 611 -29.04 6.78 -25.11
C ASP A 611 -28.91 7.92 -24.09
N ALA A 612 -29.25 9.15 -24.49
CA ALA A 612 -29.28 10.29 -23.58
C ALA A 612 -30.31 10.10 -22.44
N GLN A 613 -31.45 9.47 -22.72
CA GLN A 613 -32.45 9.15 -21.69
C GLN A 613 -31.94 8.08 -20.73
N ASN A 614 -31.37 6.99 -21.25
CA ASN A 614 -30.79 5.93 -20.42
C ASN A 614 -29.70 6.50 -19.49
N ASN A 615 -28.78 7.32 -20.01
CA ASN A 615 -27.75 7.97 -19.20
C ASN A 615 -28.32 8.85 -18.08
N LEU A 616 -29.44 9.54 -18.34
CA LEU A 616 -30.11 10.36 -17.33
C LEU A 616 -30.78 9.48 -16.26
N ASP A 617 -31.46 8.41 -16.67
CA ASP A 617 -32.14 7.49 -15.77
C ASP A 617 -31.13 6.77 -14.86
N ASP A 618 -30.04 6.25 -15.43
CA ASP A 618 -28.93 5.62 -14.70
C ASP A 618 -28.31 6.59 -13.69
N PHE A 619 -28.11 7.85 -14.09
CA PHE A 619 -27.54 8.86 -13.19
C PHE A 619 -28.50 9.24 -12.05
N VAL A 620 -29.81 9.32 -12.30
CA VAL A 620 -30.83 9.56 -11.27
C VAL A 620 -30.90 8.39 -10.28
N GLU A 621 -30.80 7.16 -10.77
CA GLU A 621 -30.72 5.97 -9.92
C GLU A 621 -29.44 6.00 -9.06
N TYR A 622 -28.29 6.31 -9.66
CA TYR A 622 -27.02 6.46 -8.95
C TYR A 622 -27.08 7.53 -7.86
N MET A 623 -27.60 8.72 -8.17
CA MET A 623 -27.83 9.78 -7.17
C MET A 623 -28.72 9.29 -6.02
N SER A 624 -29.81 8.60 -6.35
CA SER A 624 -30.74 8.05 -5.34
C SER A 624 -30.08 6.96 -4.48
N HIS A 625 -29.15 6.18 -5.03
CA HIS A 625 -28.34 5.24 -4.27
C HIS A 625 -27.36 5.97 -3.34
N TYR A 626 -26.65 6.97 -3.84
CA TYR A 626 -25.70 7.78 -3.05
C TYR A 626 -26.38 8.52 -1.90
N GLU A 627 -27.55 9.13 -2.12
CA GLU A 627 -28.34 9.79 -1.06
C GLU A 627 -28.72 8.83 0.07
N ARG A 628 -28.94 7.55 -0.23
CA ARG A 628 -29.29 6.51 0.75
C ARG A 628 -28.09 5.96 1.51
N THR A 629 -26.91 5.91 0.89
CA THR A 629 -25.77 5.12 1.39
C THR A 629 -24.57 5.95 1.82
N ALA A 630 -24.38 7.16 1.28
CA ALA A 630 -23.12 7.91 1.44
C ALA A 630 -23.23 9.15 2.35
N LYS A 631 -24.42 9.43 2.88
CA LYS A 631 -24.66 10.58 3.78
C LYS A 631 -23.86 10.48 5.08
N TRP A 632 -23.72 9.27 5.60
CA TRP A 632 -23.06 9.03 6.87
C TRP A 632 -21.69 8.40 6.62
N GLU A 633 -20.65 8.95 7.22
CA GLU A 633 -19.35 8.26 7.33
C GLU A 633 -19.47 7.09 8.29
N LEU A 634 -20.30 7.26 9.34
CA LEU A 634 -20.73 6.20 10.25
C LEU A 634 -22.18 6.44 10.63
N SER A 635 -23.10 5.57 10.24
CA SER A 635 -24.52 5.72 10.59
C SER A 635 -24.81 5.22 12.01
N GLU A 636 -25.98 5.60 12.55
CA GLU A 636 -26.46 5.10 13.84
C GLU A 636 -26.68 3.58 13.79
N SER A 637 -27.35 3.08 12.74
CA SER A 637 -27.61 1.64 12.57
C SER A 637 -26.34 0.82 12.34
N ALA A 638 -25.35 1.34 11.60
CA ALA A 638 -24.04 0.68 11.49
C ALA A 638 -23.35 0.54 12.86
N SER A 639 -23.45 1.58 13.71
CA SER A 639 -22.89 1.55 15.07
C SER A 639 -23.60 0.53 15.96
N GLU A 640 -24.91 0.41 15.86
CA GLU A 640 -25.71 -0.57 16.61
C GLU A 640 -25.40 -2.01 16.17
N ILE A 641 -25.37 -2.25 14.86
CA ILE A 641 -25.02 -3.56 14.27
C ILE A 641 -23.62 -3.96 14.74
N TYR A 642 -22.64 -3.07 14.58
CA TYR A 642 -21.27 -3.35 14.99
C TYR A 642 -21.15 -3.65 16.49
N ARG A 643 -21.78 -2.84 17.36
CA ARG A 643 -21.77 -3.09 18.81
C ARG A 643 -22.38 -4.44 19.19
N GLY A 644 -23.37 -4.92 18.42
CA GLY A 644 -23.94 -6.25 18.57
C GLY A 644 -23.01 -7.40 18.20
N MET A 645 -21.90 -7.11 17.49
CA MET A 645 -20.92 -8.09 17.03
C MET A 645 -19.53 -7.91 17.67
N ALA A 646 -19.26 -6.78 18.31
CA ALA A 646 -17.94 -6.43 18.84
C ALA A 646 -17.41 -7.45 19.86
N ASP A 647 -18.29 -8.18 20.55
CA ASP A 647 -17.90 -9.26 21.45
C ASP A 647 -17.37 -10.49 20.71
N MET A 648 -17.80 -10.74 19.47
CA MET A 648 -17.36 -11.85 18.61
C MET A 648 -15.94 -11.66 18.08
N ILE A 649 -15.42 -10.43 18.08
CA ILE A 649 -14.01 -10.16 17.74
C ILE A 649 -13.12 -10.94 18.71
N TYR A 650 -12.18 -11.70 18.14
CA TYR A 650 -11.26 -12.52 18.91
C TYR A 650 -9.84 -12.32 18.40
N ILE A 651 -9.02 -11.66 19.21
CA ILE A 651 -7.57 -11.59 19.02
C ILE A 651 -6.97 -12.55 20.04
N GLU A 652 -6.62 -13.73 19.57
CA GLU A 652 -6.17 -14.82 20.43
C GLU A 652 -4.77 -14.57 20.99
N SER A 653 -4.48 -15.16 22.14
CA SER A 653 -3.12 -15.14 22.66
C SER A 653 -2.21 -16.08 21.88
N TYR A 654 -2.74 -17.20 21.37
CA TYR A 654 -1.96 -18.17 20.63
C TYR A 654 -2.84 -18.98 19.67
N ASN A 655 -2.56 -18.92 18.37
CA ASN A 655 -3.11 -19.81 17.35
C ASN A 655 -2.08 -20.86 16.94
N PRO A 656 -2.30 -22.16 17.20
CA PRO A 656 -1.35 -23.20 16.79
C PRO A 656 -1.31 -23.41 15.27
N PHE A 657 -2.41 -23.12 14.56
CA PHE A 657 -2.42 -23.25 13.10
C PHE A 657 -1.65 -22.11 12.43
N GLN A 658 -1.70 -20.89 12.97
CA GLN A 658 -0.82 -19.80 12.54
C GLN A 658 0.66 -20.15 12.73
N ALA A 659 1.02 -20.70 13.90
CA ALA A 659 2.39 -21.16 14.15
C ALA A 659 2.83 -22.27 13.18
N LEU A 660 1.89 -23.15 12.80
CA LEU A 660 2.12 -24.21 11.84
C LEU A 660 2.42 -23.65 10.44
N ILE A 661 1.57 -22.78 9.90
CA ILE A 661 1.77 -22.23 8.54
C ILE A 661 2.99 -21.30 8.44
N MET A 662 3.37 -20.63 9.53
CA MET A 662 4.63 -19.87 9.58
C MET A 662 5.87 -20.76 9.60
N SER A 663 5.82 -21.94 10.24
CA SER A 663 6.96 -22.86 10.33
C SER A 663 7.04 -23.85 9.16
N GLU A 664 5.90 -24.15 8.53
CA GLU A 664 5.78 -25.10 7.43
C GLU A 664 4.84 -24.59 6.32
N PRO A 665 5.20 -23.50 5.62
CA PRO A 665 4.33 -22.88 4.60
C PRO A 665 4.00 -23.83 3.44
N GLU A 666 4.89 -24.79 3.15
CA GLU A 666 4.72 -25.83 2.12
C GLU A 666 3.50 -26.74 2.36
N LEU A 667 3.02 -26.86 3.61
CA LEU A 667 1.87 -27.71 3.94
C LEU A 667 0.60 -27.27 3.20
N MET A 668 0.40 -25.95 3.07
CA MET A 668 -0.78 -25.39 2.41
C MET A 668 -0.65 -25.36 0.89
N GLN A 669 0.56 -25.27 0.33
CA GLN A 669 0.80 -25.23 -1.12
C GLN A 669 0.26 -26.47 -1.88
N GLY A 670 0.10 -27.61 -1.20
CA GLY A 670 -0.46 -28.84 -1.76
C GLY A 670 -1.78 -29.29 -1.12
N ALA A 671 -2.33 -28.51 -0.19
CA ALA A 671 -3.48 -28.93 0.61
C ALA A 671 -4.67 -29.30 -0.28
N ASP A 672 -4.87 -28.60 -1.40
CA ASP A 672 -6.04 -28.77 -2.27
C ASP A 672 -6.15 -30.13 -2.96
N THR A 673 -5.02 -30.79 -3.15
CA THR A 673 -4.96 -32.09 -3.83
C THR A 673 -4.69 -33.26 -2.88
N MET A 674 -4.45 -32.97 -1.60
CA MET A 674 -4.12 -33.98 -0.61
C MET A 674 -5.39 -34.74 -0.17
N PRO A 675 -5.34 -36.08 0.00
CA PRO A 675 -6.44 -36.82 0.60
C PRO A 675 -6.81 -36.25 1.98
N ILE A 676 -8.11 -36.08 2.25
CA ILE A 676 -8.64 -35.43 3.46
C ILE A 676 -8.01 -36.00 4.74
N ASP A 677 -8.02 -37.33 4.91
CA ASP A 677 -7.44 -38.00 6.08
C ASP A 677 -5.94 -37.68 6.28
N MET A 678 -5.20 -37.56 5.17
CA MET A 678 -3.77 -37.25 5.21
C MET A 678 -3.53 -35.79 5.59
N LEU A 679 -4.33 -34.87 5.05
CA LEU A 679 -4.25 -33.44 5.37
C LEU A 679 -4.58 -33.19 6.83
N LEU A 680 -5.77 -33.62 7.27
CA LEU A 680 -6.25 -33.43 8.64
C LEU A 680 -5.36 -34.14 9.66
N GLY A 681 -4.92 -35.37 9.37
CA GLY A 681 -4.01 -36.10 10.25
C GLY A 681 -2.63 -35.46 10.38
N SER A 682 -2.13 -34.82 9.30
CA SER A 682 -0.87 -34.08 9.32
C SER A 682 -0.99 -32.80 10.14
N ILE A 683 -2.07 -32.03 9.95
CA ILE A 683 -2.36 -30.81 10.72
C ILE A 683 -2.52 -31.15 12.21
N ASP A 684 -3.37 -32.13 12.54
CA ASP A 684 -3.63 -32.56 13.92
C ASP A 684 -2.35 -32.95 14.67
N SER A 685 -1.51 -33.79 14.04
CA SER A 685 -0.27 -34.26 14.66
C SER A 685 0.72 -33.12 14.94
N LYS A 686 0.81 -32.14 14.03
CA LYS A 686 1.72 -31.00 14.16
C LYS A 686 1.21 -29.95 15.15
N ILE A 687 -0.09 -29.67 15.15
CA ILE A 687 -0.73 -28.79 16.15
C ILE A 687 -0.50 -29.34 17.56
N LYS A 688 -0.72 -30.64 17.80
CA LYS A 688 -0.49 -31.26 19.11
C LYS A 688 0.96 -31.14 19.58
N LEU A 689 1.92 -31.17 18.66
CA LEU A 689 3.34 -30.92 18.96
C LEU A 689 3.55 -29.46 19.39
N LEU A 690 3.05 -28.51 18.59
CA LEU A 690 3.18 -27.07 18.86
C LEU A 690 2.52 -26.66 20.18
N GLU A 691 1.36 -27.21 20.52
CA GLU A 691 0.68 -27.00 21.80
C GLU A 691 1.45 -27.55 23.01
N THR A 692 2.31 -28.54 22.79
CA THR A 692 3.17 -29.10 23.83
C THR A 692 4.42 -28.25 24.04
N GLU A 693 4.94 -27.62 22.98
CA GLU A 693 6.11 -26.74 23.02
C GLU A 693 5.80 -25.32 23.51
N SER A 694 4.54 -24.86 23.37
CA SER A 694 4.10 -23.52 23.79
C SER A 694 3.73 -23.40 25.27
N LYS A 695 3.63 -24.52 26.00
CA LYS A 695 3.40 -24.59 27.46
C LYS A 695 4.70 -24.64 28.25
#